data_AF-A0A8H3AVW0-F1
#
_entry.id   AF-A0A8H3AVW0-F1
#
_cell.length_a   1.000
_cell.length_b   1.000
_cell.length_c   1.000
_cell.angle_alpha   90.00
_cell.angle_beta   90.00
_cell.angle_gamma   90.00
#
_symmetry.space_group_name_H-M   'P 1'
#
loop_
_entity.id
_entity.type
_entity.pdbx_description
1 polymer ?
#
loop_
_entity_poly.entity_id
_entity_poly.type
_entity_poly.pdbx_seq_one_letter_code
_entity_poly.pdbx_strand_id
1 'polypeptide(L)'
;MSSSALFFQKVAAGRPDLYSTLKIGDKVVSPFASSCGECRPCRIGFTARCDDSLLFGSPRLPGAQAQYIRIPRAGGTLFRISQDESTLGTEPAARIRTSDASLILLADILPTGYFAALQAIQHPNLAYAFAHKSFPVIPGFVSAFITGGESVKVEADDAKLAFAVVGLGPVGLCALVSLVELLGLTGTPNFAIVAVDPNEARRAKAEAILATLGSSPGGVIRVVSLEDAPRVSKELSGGLGCDAILEVVGNNSALQLGYELVRPFGVISSVGVHTHPQFPLNGDALYSKNVSLAFGRCPVRSIFPYCIELLMSRQDIFSVGGAAGLIDKIVPFDEASVKEAYRETSVDRPAIDDHPPRDTMRYYQQKYPEVEDLVMVQVRQIAEMGAYVKLLEYDNIEGMILLSELSRRRIRSIQKLIRVGRNEVVVVLRVDKEKGYIDLSKRRVSPEDITKCEEKFMKSKAVASIMRHVATRTTGAVDEAPKEAEAAPKGEAKEEEEEEEHDVGIPGGSDDEKLEELYEQIVWPLAAKYGHTYDAFKLALTSPEVFEGLNISPIVLNSLTSTIARRLTPQPIKLRADIELTCFQPTGIDAIKRALTAGEAVSTEAVPVKAKLVAPPFYVLGTNATDKVAGVEVLEKAIEAIKAAIHEDGGELNVKMKPKAVSESEDQELAAIMAKANQENQEISGDSAEDSALED
;
A
#
# COMPACT_ATOMS: atom_id res chain seq x y z
N MET A 1 11.38 -47.16 29.87
CA MET A 1 10.35 -46.20 30.35
C MET A 1 9.66 -45.60 29.14
N SER A 2 8.37 -45.91 29.01
CA SER A 2 7.44 -45.31 28.05
C SER A 2 7.10 -43.87 28.44
N SER A 3 6.72 -43.07 27.44
CA SER A 3 5.82 -41.90 27.49
C SER A 3 6.44 -40.56 27.11
N SER A 4 6.33 -40.22 25.83
CA SER A 4 5.67 -38.97 25.42
C SER A 4 5.12 -39.15 24.00
N ALA A 5 3.91 -39.69 23.92
CA ALA A 5 3.10 -39.65 22.71
C ALA A 5 2.90 -38.18 22.31
N LEU A 6 3.51 -37.77 21.20
CA LEU A 6 3.09 -36.58 20.46
C LEU A 6 1.62 -36.81 20.07
N PHE A 7 0.71 -36.06 20.72
CA PHE A 7 -0.75 -36.21 20.69
C PHE A 7 -1.43 -36.13 19.30
N PHE A 8 -0.67 -36.04 18.20
CA PHE A 8 -1.21 -36.01 16.85
C PHE A 8 -0.38 -36.89 15.93
N GLN A 9 -0.92 -38.05 15.54
CA GLN A 9 -0.34 -38.86 14.47
C GLN A 9 -0.14 -37.98 13.21
N LYS A 10 1.01 -38.13 12.54
CA LYS A 10 1.30 -37.43 11.27
C LYS A 10 0.40 -37.94 10.14
N VAL A 11 -0.09 -39.17 10.20
CA VAL A 11 -0.97 -39.77 9.18
C VAL A 11 -2.30 -40.12 9.84
N ALA A 12 -3.40 -39.59 9.32
CA ALA A 12 -4.75 -39.95 9.76
C ALA A 12 -5.25 -41.11 8.90
N ALA A 13 -5.66 -42.22 9.54
CA ALA A 13 -6.28 -43.35 8.86
C ALA A 13 -7.64 -42.96 8.23
N GLY A 14 -7.97 -43.52 7.06
CA GLY A 14 -9.28 -43.38 6.41
C GLY A 14 -9.46 -42.17 5.47
N ARG A 15 -8.40 -41.43 5.15
CA ARG A 15 -8.44 -40.39 4.10
C ARG A 15 -8.12 -40.98 2.73
N PRO A 16 -8.77 -40.50 1.64
CA PRO A 16 -8.34 -40.82 0.29
C PRO A 16 -6.90 -40.38 0.05
N ASP A 17 -6.16 -41.14 -0.74
CA ASP A 17 -4.81 -40.76 -1.17
C ASP A 17 -4.89 -39.46 -1.98
N LEU A 18 -4.35 -38.37 -1.43
CA LEU A 18 -4.46 -37.04 -2.02
C LEU A 18 -3.82 -36.94 -3.41
N TYR A 19 -2.75 -37.68 -3.66
CA TYR A 19 -1.93 -37.56 -4.88
C TYR A 19 -2.37 -38.47 -6.03
N SER A 20 -3.28 -39.42 -5.81
CA SER A 20 -3.69 -40.40 -6.83
C SER A 20 -4.92 -39.99 -7.63
N THR A 21 -5.55 -38.85 -7.30
CA THR A 21 -6.86 -38.44 -7.85
C THR A 21 -6.78 -37.57 -9.11
N LEU A 22 -5.64 -36.94 -9.40
CA LEU A 22 -5.44 -36.06 -10.55
C LEU A 22 -4.79 -36.78 -11.73
N LYS A 23 -5.26 -36.52 -12.95
CA LYS A 23 -4.73 -37.08 -14.20
C LYS A 23 -4.37 -35.96 -15.18
N ILE A 24 -3.41 -36.24 -16.07
CA ILE A 24 -3.10 -35.32 -17.18
C ILE A 24 -4.37 -35.11 -18.01
N GLY A 25 -4.67 -33.85 -18.32
CA GLY A 25 -5.89 -33.44 -19.03
C GLY A 25 -7.05 -33.03 -18.11
N ASP A 26 -6.93 -33.22 -16.79
CA ASP A 26 -7.94 -32.75 -15.85
C ASP A 26 -8.06 -31.22 -15.85
N LYS A 27 -9.29 -30.72 -15.93
CA LYS A 27 -9.59 -29.32 -15.71
C LYS A 27 -9.56 -29.03 -14.21
N VAL A 28 -8.75 -28.06 -13.80
CA VAL A 28 -8.52 -27.78 -12.38
C VAL A 28 -8.64 -26.30 -12.03
N VAL A 29 -8.97 -26.02 -10.77
CA VAL A 29 -8.84 -24.70 -10.14
C VAL A 29 -7.82 -24.79 -9.01
N SER A 30 -6.90 -23.83 -8.98
CA SER A 30 -5.93 -23.67 -7.89
C SER A 30 -6.35 -22.51 -6.99
N PRO A 31 -6.42 -22.70 -5.67
CA PRO A 31 -6.46 -21.60 -4.73
C PRO A 31 -5.21 -20.72 -4.80
N PHE A 32 -5.31 -19.49 -4.28
CA PHE A 32 -4.19 -18.54 -4.18
C PHE A 32 -3.06 -18.96 -3.21
N ALA A 33 -3.29 -19.98 -2.38
CA ALA A 33 -2.29 -20.58 -1.51
C ALA A 33 -2.33 -22.11 -1.58
N SER A 34 -1.16 -22.73 -1.55
CA SER A 34 -1.02 -24.19 -1.53
C SER A 34 -1.33 -24.77 -0.14
N SER A 35 -1.77 -26.04 -0.13
CA SER A 35 -2.02 -26.77 1.11
C SER A 35 -1.60 -28.24 0.95
N CYS A 36 -1.02 -28.84 2.00
CA CYS A 36 -0.53 -30.20 1.93
C CYS A 36 -1.63 -31.27 2.07
N GLY A 37 -2.80 -30.90 2.61
CA GLY A 37 -3.92 -31.83 2.86
C GLY A 37 -3.71 -32.81 4.03
N GLU A 38 -2.49 -32.87 4.57
CA GLU A 38 -2.06 -33.87 5.54
C GLU A 38 -1.80 -33.31 6.93
N CYS A 39 -1.34 -32.07 7.08
CA CYS A 39 -1.06 -31.47 8.39
C CYS A 39 -2.33 -31.29 9.23
N ARG A 40 -2.20 -31.13 10.56
CA ARG A 40 -3.36 -31.02 11.45
C ARG A 40 -4.35 -29.92 11.02
N PRO A 41 -3.92 -28.68 10.69
CA PRO A 41 -4.82 -27.65 10.16
C PRO A 41 -5.58 -28.09 8.90
N CYS A 42 -4.89 -28.67 7.91
CA CYS A 42 -5.54 -29.22 6.72
C CYS A 42 -6.55 -30.31 7.06
N ARG A 43 -6.25 -31.16 8.05
CA ARG A 43 -7.13 -32.25 8.42
C ARG A 43 -8.44 -31.81 9.05
N ILE A 44 -8.42 -30.72 9.81
CA ILE A 44 -9.64 -30.18 10.43
C ILE A 44 -10.35 -29.14 9.54
N GLY A 45 -9.86 -28.89 8.33
CA GLY A 45 -10.47 -27.95 7.38
C GLY A 45 -9.97 -26.50 7.51
N PHE A 46 -8.93 -26.23 8.31
CA PHE A 46 -8.29 -24.92 8.40
C PHE A 46 -7.11 -24.81 7.44
N THR A 47 -7.37 -25.12 6.17
CA THR A 47 -6.36 -25.22 5.11
C THR A 47 -5.60 -23.92 4.86
N ALA A 48 -6.19 -22.76 5.19
CA ALA A 48 -5.51 -21.46 5.19
C ALA A 48 -4.34 -21.34 6.17
N ARG A 49 -4.26 -22.24 7.16
CA ARG A 49 -3.20 -22.32 8.17
C ARG A 49 -2.39 -23.59 8.04
N CYS A 50 -2.31 -24.14 6.83
CA CYS A 50 -1.45 -25.28 6.54
C CYS A 50 0.02 -24.99 6.92
N ASP A 51 0.65 -25.92 7.62
CA ASP A 51 2.04 -25.81 8.08
C ASP A 51 3.03 -25.66 6.90
N ASP A 52 2.70 -26.31 5.77
CA ASP A 52 3.48 -26.28 4.53
C ASP A 52 2.89 -25.32 3.47
N SER A 53 2.09 -24.33 3.87
CA SER A 53 1.44 -23.43 2.91
C SER A 53 2.45 -22.49 2.24
N LEU A 54 2.33 -22.36 0.92
CA LEU A 54 3.02 -21.36 0.12
C LEU A 54 1.98 -20.47 -0.59
N LEU A 55 2.18 -19.16 -0.55
CA LEU A 55 1.34 -18.15 -1.19
C LEU A 55 1.87 -17.88 -2.61
N PHE A 56 1.01 -17.95 -3.63
CA PHE A 56 1.42 -17.58 -4.99
C PHE A 56 1.69 -16.07 -5.07
N GLY A 57 2.72 -15.69 -5.83
CA GLY A 57 3.17 -14.29 -5.89
C GLY A 57 3.92 -13.84 -4.64
N SER A 58 4.52 -14.80 -3.92
CA SER A 58 5.40 -14.55 -2.78
C SER A 58 6.83 -14.96 -3.11
N PRO A 59 7.81 -14.60 -2.27
CA PRO A 59 9.23 -14.87 -2.55
C PRO A 59 9.54 -16.36 -2.72
N ARG A 60 8.83 -17.19 -1.94
CA ARG A 60 9.00 -18.65 -1.90
C ARG A 60 8.22 -19.38 -2.99
N LEU A 61 7.32 -18.69 -3.70
CA LEU A 61 6.47 -19.28 -4.73
C LEU A 61 6.05 -18.19 -5.73
N PRO A 62 6.58 -18.24 -6.96
CA PRO A 62 6.25 -17.28 -8.01
C PRO A 62 4.74 -17.11 -8.24
N GLY A 63 4.36 -16.01 -8.86
CA GLY A 63 2.98 -15.75 -9.26
C GLY A 63 2.48 -16.72 -10.34
N ALA A 64 1.20 -16.61 -10.66
CA ALA A 64 0.54 -17.44 -11.67
C ALA A 64 0.41 -16.77 -13.06
N GLN A 65 1.13 -15.67 -13.29
CA GLN A 65 1.18 -14.98 -14.59
C GLN A 65 2.20 -15.66 -15.52
N ALA A 66 1.95 -16.93 -15.86
CA ALA A 66 2.82 -17.73 -16.70
C ALA A 66 2.01 -18.72 -17.54
N GLN A 67 2.57 -19.15 -18.68
CA GLN A 67 1.96 -20.19 -19.54
C GLN A 67 1.91 -21.55 -18.84
N TYR A 68 2.90 -21.84 -18.00
CA TYR A 68 2.99 -23.05 -17.20
C TYR A 68 3.38 -22.71 -15.77
N ILE A 69 2.78 -23.41 -14.82
CA ILE A 69 3.09 -23.26 -13.39
C ILE A 69 3.20 -24.62 -12.74
N ARG A 70 4.18 -24.76 -11.84
CA ARG A 70 4.29 -25.92 -10.96
C ARG A 70 3.51 -25.65 -9.68
N ILE A 71 2.46 -26.43 -9.44
CA ILE A 71 1.64 -26.31 -8.23
C ILE A 71 2.23 -27.19 -7.11
N PRO A 72 2.71 -26.60 -6.00
CA PRO A 72 3.19 -27.37 -4.86
C PRO A 72 2.04 -28.18 -4.24
N ARG A 73 2.34 -29.43 -3.86
CA ARG A 73 1.38 -30.33 -3.20
C ARG A 73 0.04 -30.41 -3.97
N ALA A 74 0.12 -30.57 -5.29
CA ALA A 74 -1.04 -30.52 -6.19
C ALA A 74 -2.27 -31.31 -5.69
N GLY A 75 -2.10 -32.50 -5.13
CA GLY A 75 -3.22 -33.29 -4.57
C GLY A 75 -3.95 -32.64 -3.38
N GLY A 76 -3.24 -31.86 -2.56
CA GLY A 76 -3.82 -31.09 -1.46
C GLY A 76 -4.27 -29.69 -1.87
N THR A 77 -3.74 -29.15 -2.97
CA THR A 77 -4.01 -27.78 -3.43
C THR A 77 -5.14 -27.72 -4.48
N LEU A 78 -5.06 -28.53 -5.53
CA LEU A 78 -5.91 -28.41 -6.71
C LEU A 78 -7.30 -29.03 -6.49
N PHE A 79 -8.29 -28.39 -7.10
CA PHE A 79 -9.62 -28.97 -7.29
C PHE A 79 -9.80 -29.39 -8.72
N ARG A 80 -10.18 -30.66 -8.92
CA ARG A 80 -10.70 -31.14 -10.19
C ARG A 80 -12.11 -30.62 -10.39
N ILE A 81 -12.37 -30.02 -11.54
CA ILE A 81 -13.72 -29.67 -11.99
C ILE A 81 -14.25 -30.87 -12.77
N SER A 82 -15.21 -31.61 -12.20
CA SER A 82 -15.89 -32.69 -12.92
C SER A 82 -16.80 -32.07 -14.00
N GLN A 83 -16.63 -32.47 -15.26
CA GLN A 83 -17.52 -32.04 -16.33
C GLN A 83 -18.89 -32.74 -16.29
N ASP A 84 -19.03 -33.82 -15.50
CA ASP A 84 -20.19 -34.72 -15.51
C ASP A 84 -20.94 -34.84 -14.17
N GLU A 85 -20.48 -34.24 -13.07
CA GLU A 85 -21.14 -34.34 -11.76
C GLU A 85 -21.69 -32.99 -11.28
N SER A 86 -22.75 -32.51 -11.92
CA SER A 86 -23.74 -31.67 -11.25
C SER A 86 -24.77 -32.60 -10.61
N THR A 87 -24.64 -32.88 -9.31
CA THR A 87 -25.75 -33.46 -8.53
C THR A 87 -26.82 -32.38 -8.30
N LEU A 88 -27.52 -32.01 -9.37
CA LEU A 88 -28.81 -31.31 -9.34
C LEU A 88 -29.42 -31.35 -10.76
N GLY A 89 -30.45 -32.18 -10.94
CA GLY A 89 -31.38 -32.09 -12.06
C GLY A 89 -31.04 -32.93 -13.30
N THR A 90 -31.93 -33.87 -13.61
CA THR A 90 -31.92 -34.72 -14.81
C THR A 90 -32.40 -33.95 -16.05
N GLU A 91 -31.58 -33.05 -16.61
CA GLU A 91 -31.81 -32.53 -17.97
C GLU A 91 -30.47 -32.27 -18.68
N PRO A 92 -30.13 -33.05 -19.73
CA PRO A 92 -28.85 -32.93 -20.46
C PRO A 92 -28.63 -31.58 -21.16
N ALA A 93 -29.70 -30.78 -21.33
CA ALA A 93 -29.65 -29.49 -22.01
C ALA A 93 -29.21 -28.30 -21.11
N ALA A 94 -29.14 -28.50 -19.79
CA ALA A 94 -28.70 -27.48 -18.82
C ALA A 94 -27.21 -27.61 -18.44
N ARG A 95 -26.41 -28.36 -19.22
CA ARG A 95 -24.96 -28.49 -19.02
C ARG A 95 -24.31 -27.12 -19.24
N ILE A 96 -23.98 -26.51 -18.12
CA ILE A 96 -23.50 -25.15 -17.94
C ILE A 96 -22.33 -24.88 -18.89
N ARG A 97 -22.52 -23.94 -19.83
CA ARG A 97 -21.41 -23.24 -20.51
C ARG A 97 -20.73 -22.33 -19.49
N THR A 98 -20.09 -22.92 -18.48
CA THR A 98 -19.29 -22.18 -17.51
C THR A 98 -18.12 -21.64 -18.30
N SER A 99 -18.10 -20.33 -18.55
CA SER A 99 -16.93 -19.70 -19.13
C SER A 99 -15.74 -19.97 -18.20
N ASP A 100 -14.57 -20.30 -18.74
CA ASP A 100 -13.35 -20.51 -17.94
C ASP A 100 -13.06 -19.30 -17.03
N ALA A 101 -13.48 -18.11 -17.49
CA ALA A 101 -13.39 -16.87 -16.75
C ALA A 101 -14.16 -16.89 -15.42
N SER A 102 -15.35 -17.49 -15.36
CA SER A 102 -16.13 -17.60 -14.12
C SER A 102 -15.42 -18.46 -13.07
N LEU A 103 -14.75 -19.54 -13.50
CA LEU A 103 -14.04 -20.46 -12.60
C LEU A 103 -12.89 -19.79 -11.85
N ILE A 104 -12.33 -18.68 -12.37
CA ILE A 104 -11.25 -17.95 -11.69
C ILE A 104 -11.71 -17.37 -10.34
N LEU A 105 -13.01 -17.08 -10.20
CA LEU A 105 -13.58 -16.57 -8.96
C LEU A 105 -13.43 -17.58 -7.81
N LEU A 106 -13.37 -18.88 -8.12
CA LEU A 106 -13.19 -19.97 -7.14
C LEU A 106 -11.76 -20.09 -6.60
N ALA A 107 -10.79 -19.38 -7.18
CA ALA A 107 -9.42 -19.39 -6.68
C ALA A 107 -9.26 -18.61 -5.36
N ASP A 108 -10.06 -17.55 -5.17
CA ASP A 108 -10.01 -16.68 -3.98
C ASP A 108 -11.32 -15.90 -3.75
N ILE A 109 -11.76 -15.14 -4.76
CA ILE A 109 -12.76 -14.08 -4.59
C ILE A 109 -14.09 -14.59 -4.03
N LEU A 110 -14.72 -15.57 -4.69
CA LEU A 110 -16.00 -16.14 -4.27
C LEU A 110 -15.85 -16.91 -2.94
N PRO A 111 -14.88 -17.83 -2.78
CA PRO A 111 -14.62 -18.48 -1.50
C PRO A 111 -14.42 -17.51 -0.34
N THR A 112 -13.64 -16.44 -0.52
CA THR A 112 -13.38 -15.47 0.53
C THR A 112 -14.65 -14.70 0.93
N GLY A 113 -15.48 -14.30 -0.04
CA GLY A 113 -16.79 -13.70 0.25
C GLY A 113 -17.74 -14.67 0.96
N TYR A 114 -17.83 -15.92 0.49
CA TYR A 114 -18.62 -16.97 1.11
C TYR A 114 -18.18 -17.26 2.54
N PHE A 115 -16.87 -17.32 2.78
CA PHE A 115 -16.30 -17.52 4.11
C PHE A 115 -16.64 -16.40 5.08
N ALA A 116 -16.64 -15.14 4.63
CA ALA A 116 -17.02 -14.01 5.47
C ALA A 116 -18.47 -14.15 5.96
N ALA A 117 -19.39 -14.51 5.06
CA ALA A 117 -20.80 -14.75 5.37
C ALA A 117 -21.00 -15.98 6.26
N LEU A 118 -20.32 -17.08 5.95
CA LEU A 118 -20.39 -18.31 6.74
C LEU A 118 -19.89 -18.11 8.17
N GLN A 119 -18.76 -17.42 8.35
CA GLN A 119 -18.22 -17.10 9.68
C GLN A 119 -19.19 -16.26 10.51
N ALA A 120 -19.87 -15.30 9.87
CA ALA A 120 -20.87 -14.47 10.55
C ALA A 120 -22.07 -15.30 11.01
N ILE A 121 -22.67 -16.08 10.09
CA ILE A 121 -23.87 -16.89 10.36
C ILE A 121 -23.60 -17.98 11.41
N GLN A 122 -22.44 -18.63 11.34
CA GLN A 122 -22.08 -19.70 12.29
C GLN A 122 -21.62 -19.19 13.66
N HIS A 123 -21.53 -17.86 13.85
CA HIS A 123 -21.03 -17.32 15.09
C HIS A 123 -21.98 -17.63 16.26
N PRO A 124 -21.48 -18.11 17.42
CA PRO A 124 -22.33 -18.49 18.56
C PRO A 124 -23.26 -17.39 19.06
N ASN A 125 -22.86 -16.12 18.94
CA ASN A 125 -23.70 -14.98 19.35
C ASN A 125 -24.97 -14.81 18.49
N LEU A 126 -25.05 -15.44 17.31
CA LEU A 126 -26.24 -15.43 16.45
C LEU A 126 -27.05 -16.72 16.57
N ALA A 127 -26.56 -17.73 17.28
CA ALA A 127 -27.19 -19.05 17.38
C ALA A 127 -28.60 -19.00 17.99
N TYR A 128 -28.91 -17.99 18.81
CA TYR A 128 -30.24 -17.79 19.40
C TYR A 128 -31.33 -17.58 18.35
N ALA A 129 -31.01 -16.88 17.25
CA ALA A 129 -31.95 -16.60 16.18
C ALA A 129 -32.30 -17.87 15.41
N PHE A 130 -31.29 -18.66 15.04
CA PHE A 130 -31.48 -19.92 14.30
C PHE A 130 -32.05 -21.05 15.15
N ALA A 131 -31.72 -21.11 16.44
CA ALA A 131 -32.24 -22.12 17.35
C ALA A 131 -33.61 -21.74 17.95
N HIS A 132 -34.06 -20.49 17.80
CA HIS A 132 -35.22 -19.91 18.47
C HIS A 132 -35.21 -20.10 20.00
N LYS A 133 -34.02 -20.02 20.60
CA LYS A 133 -33.77 -20.25 22.03
C LYS A 133 -32.85 -19.19 22.58
N SER A 134 -33.15 -18.69 23.78
CA SER A 134 -32.32 -17.70 24.46
C SER A 134 -30.93 -18.27 24.77
N PHE A 135 -29.95 -17.37 24.93
CA PHE A 135 -28.63 -17.73 25.43
C PHE A 135 -28.74 -18.43 26.82
N PRO A 136 -27.93 -19.47 27.11
CA PRO A 136 -26.88 -20.05 26.27
C PRO A 136 -27.41 -21.06 25.24
N VAL A 137 -27.06 -20.87 23.96
CA VAL A 137 -27.31 -21.86 22.91
C VAL A 137 -26.05 -22.68 22.70
N ILE A 138 -26.07 -23.91 23.21
CA ILE A 138 -24.95 -24.84 23.10
C ILE A 138 -25.33 -25.92 22.08
N PRO A 139 -24.54 -26.13 21.00
CA PRO A 139 -24.78 -27.21 20.06
C PRO A 139 -24.54 -28.59 20.68
N GLY A 140 -25.36 -29.58 20.31
CA GLY A 140 -25.14 -30.99 20.63
C GLY A 140 -25.56 -31.44 22.04
N PHE A 141 -25.16 -32.66 22.42
CA PHE A 141 -25.65 -33.33 23.62
C PHE A 141 -25.33 -32.60 24.94
N VAL A 142 -24.30 -31.75 24.94
CA VAL A 142 -23.86 -30.98 26.10
C VAL A 142 -24.89 -29.93 26.53
N SER A 143 -25.70 -29.45 25.59
CA SER A 143 -26.76 -28.46 25.83
C SER A 143 -27.70 -28.89 26.94
N ALA A 144 -28.20 -30.14 26.88
CA ALA A 144 -29.13 -30.69 27.86
C ALA A 144 -28.51 -30.82 29.26
N PHE A 145 -27.21 -31.11 29.35
CA PHE A 145 -26.50 -31.20 30.63
C PHE A 145 -26.30 -29.85 31.31
N ILE A 146 -26.15 -28.77 30.55
CA ILE A 146 -25.88 -27.43 31.08
C ILE A 146 -27.17 -26.65 31.37
N THR A 147 -28.14 -26.70 30.46
CA THR A 147 -29.38 -25.93 30.60
C THR A 147 -30.48 -26.67 31.36
N GLY A 148 -30.26 -27.96 31.70
CA GLY A 148 -31.31 -28.81 32.25
C GLY A 148 -32.48 -29.04 31.30
N GLY A 149 -32.34 -28.68 30.02
CA GLY A 149 -33.41 -28.71 29.03
C GLY A 149 -34.32 -27.46 29.03
N GLU A 150 -34.11 -26.50 29.94
CA GLU A 150 -34.88 -25.28 30.01
C GLU A 150 -34.25 -24.17 29.14
N SER A 151 -35.04 -23.52 28.29
CA SER A 151 -34.63 -22.37 27.50
C SER A 151 -35.82 -21.46 27.24
N VAL A 152 -35.63 -20.15 27.34
CA VAL A 152 -36.69 -19.21 26.97
C VAL A 152 -36.82 -19.20 25.45
N LYS A 153 -38.06 -19.33 24.95
CA LYS A 153 -38.34 -19.26 23.52
C LYS A 153 -38.08 -17.82 23.04
N VAL A 154 -37.36 -17.69 21.93
CA VAL A 154 -37.13 -16.39 21.28
C VAL A 154 -38.32 -16.10 20.37
N GLU A 155 -38.91 -14.92 20.51
CA GLU A 155 -40.02 -14.48 19.65
C GLU A 155 -39.54 -14.20 18.23
N ALA A 156 -40.47 -14.24 17.27
CA ALA A 156 -40.13 -14.06 15.85
C ALA A 156 -39.47 -12.70 15.55
N ASP A 157 -39.85 -11.65 16.30
CA ASP A 157 -39.27 -10.32 16.16
C ASP A 157 -37.85 -10.24 16.72
N ASP A 158 -37.57 -10.91 17.84
CA ASP A 158 -36.24 -10.97 18.44
C ASP A 158 -35.27 -11.84 17.63
N ALA A 159 -35.80 -12.79 16.84
CA ALA A 159 -35.02 -13.62 15.93
C ALA A 159 -34.65 -12.93 14.60
N LYS A 160 -35.09 -11.68 14.37
CA LYS A 160 -34.69 -10.90 13.19
C LYS A 160 -33.21 -10.54 13.28
N LEU A 161 -32.49 -10.79 12.18
CA LEU A 161 -31.05 -10.52 12.10
C LEU A 161 -30.78 -9.37 11.13
N ALA A 162 -29.94 -8.43 11.55
CA ALA A 162 -29.40 -7.36 10.73
C ALA A 162 -27.91 -7.57 10.46
N PHE A 163 -27.51 -7.51 9.20
CA PHE A 163 -26.14 -7.64 8.75
C PHE A 163 -25.66 -6.36 8.08
N ALA A 164 -24.35 -6.09 8.10
CA ALA A 164 -23.73 -5.13 7.20
C ALA A 164 -22.60 -5.77 6.39
N VAL A 165 -22.51 -5.44 5.10
CA VAL A 165 -21.39 -5.80 4.23
C VAL A 165 -20.62 -4.50 3.94
N VAL A 166 -19.44 -4.34 4.55
CA VAL A 166 -18.63 -3.14 4.43
C VAL A 166 -17.57 -3.36 3.35
N GLY A 167 -17.75 -2.68 2.22
CA GLY A 167 -16.97 -2.83 0.99
C GLY A 167 -17.71 -3.66 -0.05
N LEU A 168 -17.96 -3.09 -1.24
CA LEU A 168 -18.64 -3.74 -2.37
C LEU A 168 -17.70 -3.89 -3.58
N GLY A 169 -16.43 -4.18 -3.30
CA GLY A 169 -15.50 -4.71 -4.30
C GLY A 169 -15.86 -6.16 -4.70
N PRO A 170 -15.04 -6.83 -5.53
CA PRO A 170 -15.33 -8.18 -6.01
C PRO A 170 -15.64 -9.19 -4.88
N VAL A 171 -14.81 -9.20 -3.83
CA VAL A 171 -15.02 -10.07 -2.65
C VAL A 171 -16.30 -9.69 -1.90
N GLY A 172 -16.60 -8.39 -1.79
CA GLY A 172 -17.78 -7.90 -1.10
C GLY A 172 -19.10 -8.18 -1.81
N LEU A 173 -19.11 -8.09 -3.14
CA LEU A 173 -20.26 -8.53 -3.96
C LEU A 173 -20.47 -10.05 -3.81
N CYS A 174 -19.40 -10.85 -3.83
CA CYS A 174 -19.49 -12.28 -3.52
C CYS A 174 -20.00 -12.54 -2.10
N ALA A 175 -19.55 -11.76 -1.10
CA ALA A 175 -20.04 -11.86 0.27
C ALA A 175 -21.53 -11.54 0.38
N LEU A 176 -22.00 -10.49 -0.30
CA LEU A 176 -23.41 -10.11 -0.35
C LEU A 176 -24.27 -11.22 -0.95
N VAL A 177 -23.89 -11.75 -2.12
CA VAL A 177 -24.62 -12.86 -2.78
C VAL A 177 -24.62 -14.10 -1.89
N SER A 178 -23.45 -14.47 -1.35
CA SER A 178 -23.32 -15.64 -0.46
C SER A 178 -24.17 -15.49 0.80
N LEU A 179 -24.22 -14.29 1.38
CA LEU A 179 -25.02 -14.01 2.58
C LEU A 179 -26.52 -14.17 2.30
N VAL A 180 -27.02 -13.62 1.19
CA VAL A 180 -28.43 -13.75 0.80
C VAL A 180 -28.81 -15.22 0.60
N GLU A 181 -27.99 -15.98 -0.14
CA GLU A 181 -28.24 -17.39 -0.42
C GLU A 181 -28.19 -18.24 0.86
N LEU A 182 -27.20 -18.03 1.72
CA LEU A 182 -27.11 -18.73 3.01
C LEU A 182 -28.31 -18.43 3.92
N LEU A 183 -28.76 -17.17 3.99
CA LEU A 183 -29.95 -16.80 4.75
C LEU A 183 -31.21 -17.46 4.18
N GLY A 184 -31.34 -17.53 2.84
CA GLY A 184 -32.40 -18.27 2.18
C GLY A 184 -32.43 -19.76 2.56
N LEU A 185 -31.27 -20.42 2.62
CA LEU A 185 -31.15 -21.83 3.01
C LEU A 185 -31.51 -22.09 4.48
N THR A 186 -31.25 -21.12 5.38
CA THR A 186 -31.62 -21.27 6.80
C THR A 186 -33.12 -21.16 7.05
N GLY A 187 -33.91 -20.76 6.05
CA GLY A 187 -35.34 -20.54 6.21
C GLY A 187 -35.67 -19.38 7.14
N THR A 188 -34.72 -18.47 7.39
CA THR A 188 -34.90 -17.28 8.24
C THR A 188 -35.81 -16.30 7.49
N PRO A 189 -37.08 -16.13 7.91
CA PRO A 189 -38.06 -15.44 7.08
C PRO A 189 -37.93 -13.92 7.12
N ASN A 190 -37.03 -13.36 7.94
CA ASN A 190 -36.91 -11.91 8.07
C ASN A 190 -35.49 -11.50 8.51
N PHE A 191 -34.76 -10.83 7.62
CA PHE A 191 -33.42 -10.32 7.86
C PHE A 191 -33.25 -8.95 7.22
N ALA A 192 -32.28 -8.18 7.69
CA ALA A 192 -31.86 -6.93 7.07
C ALA A 192 -30.40 -7.00 6.62
N ILE A 193 -30.07 -6.44 5.46
CA ILE A 193 -28.67 -6.30 5.02
C ILE A 193 -28.42 -4.85 4.60
N VAL A 194 -27.39 -4.25 5.19
CA VAL A 194 -26.86 -2.93 4.83
C VAL A 194 -25.57 -3.14 4.04
N ALA A 195 -25.62 -2.96 2.73
CA ALA A 195 -24.47 -3.05 1.83
C ALA A 195 -23.84 -1.66 1.67
N VAL A 196 -22.57 -1.50 2.06
CA VAL A 196 -21.92 -0.18 2.20
C VAL A 196 -20.69 -0.09 1.30
N ASP A 197 -20.61 0.95 0.46
CA ASP A 197 -19.38 1.31 -0.26
C ASP A 197 -19.36 2.81 -0.58
N PRO A 198 -18.20 3.51 -0.50
CA PRO A 198 -18.09 4.91 -0.90
C PRO A 198 -18.29 5.13 -2.41
N ASN A 199 -17.97 4.14 -3.25
CA ASN A 199 -18.00 4.26 -4.70
C ASN A 199 -19.40 3.99 -5.26
N GLU A 200 -19.97 4.97 -5.96
CA GLU A 200 -21.31 4.88 -6.55
C GLU A 200 -21.44 3.77 -7.60
N ALA A 201 -20.42 3.54 -8.43
CA ALA A 201 -20.46 2.49 -9.45
C ALA A 201 -20.52 1.08 -8.80
N ARG A 202 -19.83 0.88 -7.68
CA ARG A 202 -19.91 -0.38 -6.91
C ARG A 202 -21.28 -0.57 -6.27
N ARG A 203 -21.89 0.51 -5.75
CA ARG A 203 -23.27 0.48 -5.23
C ARG A 203 -24.27 0.14 -6.33
N ALA A 204 -24.19 0.79 -7.49
CA ALA A 204 -25.04 0.50 -8.64
C ALA A 204 -24.90 -0.96 -9.12
N LYS A 205 -23.67 -1.51 -9.11
CA LYS A 205 -23.44 -2.92 -9.41
C LYS A 205 -24.11 -3.85 -8.39
N ALA A 206 -24.00 -3.54 -7.10
CA ALA A 206 -24.68 -4.30 -6.05
C ALA A 206 -26.20 -4.28 -6.23
N GLU A 207 -26.79 -3.13 -6.56
CA GLU A 207 -28.22 -3.03 -6.85
C GLU A 207 -28.64 -3.86 -8.07
N ALA A 208 -27.86 -3.83 -9.15
CA ALA A 208 -28.12 -4.68 -10.33
C ALA A 208 -28.08 -6.18 -9.98
N ILE A 209 -27.12 -6.59 -9.15
CA ILE A 209 -27.01 -7.97 -8.63
C ILE A 209 -28.22 -8.34 -7.77
N LEU A 210 -28.63 -7.46 -6.86
CA LEU A 210 -29.79 -7.66 -6.00
C LEU A 210 -31.10 -7.74 -6.79
N ALA A 211 -31.26 -6.92 -7.83
CA ALA A 211 -32.39 -7.02 -8.75
C ALA A 211 -32.44 -8.39 -9.47
N THR A 212 -31.27 -8.97 -9.75
CA THR A 212 -31.14 -10.28 -10.40
C THR A 212 -31.36 -11.46 -9.45
N LEU A 213 -30.97 -11.33 -8.18
CA LEU A 213 -31.36 -12.23 -7.07
C LEU A 213 -32.88 -12.36 -6.91
N GLY A 214 -33.65 -11.37 -7.36
CA GLY A 214 -35.08 -11.28 -7.10
C GLY A 214 -35.38 -10.90 -5.66
N SER A 215 -36.67 -10.74 -5.34
CA SER A 215 -37.11 -10.46 -3.97
C SER A 215 -36.71 -11.63 -3.08
N SER A 216 -35.72 -11.40 -2.19
CA SER A 216 -35.40 -12.36 -1.12
C SER A 216 -36.70 -12.71 -0.38
N PRO A 217 -36.95 -13.98 -0.03
CA PRO A 217 -38.25 -14.46 0.46
C PRO A 217 -38.75 -13.88 1.80
N GLY A 218 -38.15 -12.80 2.30
CA GLY A 218 -38.68 -12.01 3.41
C GLY A 218 -37.73 -10.96 4.02
N GLY A 219 -36.54 -10.73 3.44
CA GLY A 219 -35.54 -9.78 3.96
C GLY A 219 -35.49 -8.42 3.27
N VAL A 220 -35.02 -7.39 3.99
CA VAL A 220 -34.84 -6.02 3.48
C VAL A 220 -33.36 -5.75 3.22
N ILE A 221 -33.02 -5.38 1.99
CA ILE A 221 -31.64 -5.05 1.62
C ILE A 221 -31.58 -3.58 1.22
N ARG A 222 -30.56 -2.85 1.71
CA ARG A 222 -30.29 -1.45 1.36
C ARG A 222 -28.83 -1.28 0.99
N VAL A 223 -28.58 -0.69 -0.17
CA VAL A 223 -27.24 -0.30 -0.63
C VAL A 223 -27.06 1.18 -0.32
N VAL A 224 -26.00 1.54 0.42
CA VAL A 224 -25.86 2.88 1.01
C VAL A 224 -24.42 3.39 0.95
N SER A 225 -24.30 4.72 1.07
CA SER A 225 -23.03 5.43 1.25
C SER A 225 -22.46 5.20 2.67
N LEU A 226 -21.22 5.63 2.91
CA LEU A 226 -20.62 5.60 4.25
C LEU A 226 -21.38 6.49 5.25
N GLU A 227 -21.88 7.63 4.80
CA GLU A 227 -22.58 8.63 5.62
C GLU A 227 -23.95 8.13 6.07
N ASP A 228 -24.66 7.41 5.19
CA ASP A 228 -25.98 6.85 5.47
C ASP A 228 -25.93 5.56 6.30
N ALA A 229 -24.81 4.84 6.27
CA ALA A 229 -24.69 3.51 6.88
C ALA A 229 -25.09 3.49 8.36
N PRO A 230 -24.64 4.41 9.25
CA PRO A 230 -25.04 4.40 10.66
C PRO A 230 -26.54 4.62 10.87
N ARG A 231 -27.16 5.51 10.09
CA ARG A 231 -28.59 5.81 10.17
C ARG A 231 -29.42 4.61 9.71
N VAL A 232 -29.10 4.05 8.54
CA VAL A 232 -29.84 2.93 7.94
C VAL A 232 -29.63 1.63 8.73
N SER A 233 -28.43 1.40 9.27
CA SER A 233 -28.16 0.29 10.20
C SER A 233 -29.11 0.33 11.39
N LYS A 234 -29.24 1.47 12.07
CA LYS A 234 -30.15 1.63 13.20
C LYS A 234 -31.60 1.48 12.80
N GLU A 235 -32.02 2.08 11.69
CA GLU A 235 -33.38 1.99 11.17
C GLU A 235 -33.82 0.52 10.96
N LEU A 236 -32.96 -0.29 10.33
CA LEU A 236 -33.29 -1.68 10.00
C LEU A 236 -33.09 -2.67 11.15
N SER A 237 -32.42 -2.27 12.23
CA SER A 237 -32.11 -3.13 13.40
C SER A 237 -32.88 -2.75 14.65
N GLY A 238 -33.92 -1.92 14.55
CA GLY A 238 -34.67 -1.45 15.73
C GLY A 238 -33.84 -0.58 16.68
N GLY A 239 -32.81 0.11 16.16
CA GLY A 239 -31.97 1.06 16.87
C GLY A 239 -30.69 0.48 17.50
N LEU A 240 -30.50 -0.84 17.48
CA LEU A 240 -29.40 -1.51 18.17
C LEU A 240 -28.08 -1.52 17.38
N GLY A 241 -28.16 -1.51 16.05
CA GLY A 241 -27.06 -1.81 15.14
C GLY A 241 -27.12 -3.25 14.62
N CYS A 242 -26.25 -3.61 13.70
CA CYS A 242 -26.23 -4.91 13.05
C CYS A 242 -25.69 -6.00 13.99
N ASP A 243 -26.33 -7.18 13.96
CA ASP A 243 -25.89 -8.41 14.64
C ASP A 243 -24.51 -8.88 14.17
N ALA A 244 -24.26 -8.76 12.86
CA ALA A 244 -23.01 -9.17 12.27
C ALA A 244 -22.53 -8.22 11.16
N ILE A 245 -21.23 -7.97 11.12
CA ILE A 245 -20.55 -7.18 10.11
C ILE A 245 -19.62 -8.09 9.32
N LEU A 246 -19.72 -8.03 7.99
CA LEU A 246 -18.76 -8.62 7.06
C LEU A 246 -17.86 -7.47 6.59
N GLU A 247 -16.65 -7.39 7.15
CA GLU A 247 -15.65 -6.39 6.78
C GLU A 247 -14.72 -7.00 5.72
N VAL A 248 -14.81 -6.49 4.50
CA VAL A 248 -14.18 -7.08 3.30
C VAL A 248 -13.26 -6.09 2.56
N VAL A 249 -12.77 -5.07 3.26
CA VAL A 249 -11.87 -4.04 2.71
C VAL A 249 -10.43 -4.24 3.18
N GLY A 250 -10.22 -4.43 4.49
CA GLY A 250 -8.90 -4.58 5.09
C GLY A 250 -8.20 -3.27 5.42
N ASN A 251 -8.96 -2.21 5.76
CA ASN A 251 -8.40 -0.95 6.24
C ASN A 251 -9.01 -0.48 7.56
N ASN A 252 -8.32 0.43 8.22
CA ASN A 252 -8.72 0.89 9.56
C ASN A 252 -10.07 1.61 9.57
N SER A 253 -10.40 2.40 8.53
CA SER A 253 -11.67 3.11 8.47
C SER A 253 -12.87 2.17 8.28
N ALA A 254 -12.75 1.13 7.47
CA ALA A 254 -13.80 0.12 7.31
C ALA A 254 -14.02 -0.68 8.59
N LEU A 255 -12.95 -1.03 9.31
CA LEU A 255 -13.06 -1.72 10.59
C LEU A 255 -13.66 -0.83 11.68
N GLN A 256 -13.28 0.45 11.72
CA GLN A 256 -13.87 1.44 12.62
C GLN A 256 -15.37 1.60 12.34
N LEU A 257 -15.77 1.76 11.07
CA LEU A 257 -17.17 1.78 10.68
C LEU A 257 -17.88 0.47 11.08
N GLY A 258 -17.26 -0.69 10.86
CA GLY A 258 -17.80 -1.96 11.33
C GLY A 258 -18.09 -1.97 12.83
N TYR A 259 -17.20 -1.43 13.65
CA TYR A 259 -17.42 -1.28 15.09
C TYR A 259 -18.56 -0.28 15.42
N GLU A 260 -18.72 0.78 14.65
CA GLU A 260 -19.81 1.74 14.84
C GLU A 260 -21.18 1.12 14.50
N LEU A 261 -21.24 0.32 13.44
CA LEU A 261 -22.44 -0.33 12.96
C LEU A 261 -22.86 -1.55 13.79
N VAL A 262 -21.92 -2.24 14.44
CA VAL A 262 -22.21 -3.46 15.21
C VAL A 262 -22.93 -3.14 16.53
N ARG A 263 -23.96 -3.94 16.84
CA ARG A 263 -24.65 -3.88 18.13
C ARG A 263 -23.83 -4.47 19.27
N PRO A 264 -24.18 -4.20 20.54
CA PRO A 264 -23.63 -4.94 21.67
C PRO A 264 -23.85 -6.45 21.51
N PHE A 265 -22.87 -7.27 21.91
CA PHE A 265 -22.82 -8.72 21.66
C PHE A 265 -22.82 -9.15 20.18
N GLY A 266 -22.64 -8.23 19.24
CA GLY A 266 -22.53 -8.56 17.82
C GLY A 266 -21.14 -9.08 17.43
N VAL A 267 -21.00 -9.46 16.15
CA VAL A 267 -19.77 -10.02 15.59
C VAL A 267 -19.26 -9.21 14.40
N ILE A 268 -17.94 -9.05 14.29
CA ILE A 268 -17.27 -8.54 13.09
C ILE A 268 -16.44 -9.67 12.50
N SER A 269 -16.84 -10.15 11.32
CA SER A 269 -16.13 -11.10 10.48
C SER A 269 -15.29 -10.32 9.47
N SER A 270 -13.99 -10.17 9.75
CA SER A 270 -13.04 -9.47 8.88
C SER A 270 -12.20 -10.48 8.09
N VAL A 271 -12.35 -10.42 6.77
CA VAL A 271 -11.51 -11.17 5.81
C VAL A 271 -10.60 -10.25 4.99
N GLY A 272 -10.71 -8.94 5.19
CA GLY A 272 -9.82 -7.95 4.62
C GLY A 272 -8.38 -8.08 5.14
N VAL A 273 -7.40 -7.83 4.28
CA VAL A 273 -5.98 -7.89 4.66
C VAL A 273 -5.54 -6.55 5.24
N HIS A 274 -5.56 -6.46 6.58
CA HIS A 274 -5.07 -5.28 7.31
C HIS A 274 -3.55 -5.21 7.29
N THR A 275 -3.00 -4.20 6.60
CA THR A 275 -1.55 -3.96 6.49
C THR A 275 -1.05 -2.80 7.33
N HIS A 276 -1.97 -2.00 7.90
CA HIS A 276 -1.61 -0.88 8.76
C HIS A 276 -1.08 -1.40 10.11
N PRO A 277 0.06 -0.88 10.63
CA PRO A 277 0.69 -1.41 11.83
C PRO A 277 -0.11 -1.17 13.12
N GLN A 278 -0.97 -0.15 13.13
CA GLN A 278 -1.80 0.19 14.27
C GLN A 278 -3.24 -0.29 14.06
N PHE A 279 -3.75 -1.04 15.04
CA PHE A 279 -5.14 -1.48 15.11
C PHE A 279 -6.05 -0.31 15.58
N PRO A 280 -7.19 -0.05 14.91
CA PRO A 280 -7.99 1.16 15.17
C PRO A 280 -8.87 1.07 16.41
N LEU A 281 -9.13 -0.14 16.92
CA LEU A 281 -9.97 -0.36 18.09
C LEU A 281 -9.11 -0.57 19.35
N ASN A 282 -9.62 -0.13 20.51
CA ASN A 282 -8.97 -0.33 21.79
C ASN A 282 -9.77 -1.31 22.68
N GLY A 283 -9.13 -1.80 23.74
CA GLY A 283 -9.74 -2.81 24.62
C GLY A 283 -11.01 -2.33 25.33
N ASP A 284 -11.07 -1.05 25.70
CA ASP A 284 -12.23 -0.45 26.37
C ASP A 284 -13.46 -0.40 25.45
N ALA A 285 -13.25 -0.02 24.19
CA ALA A 285 -14.31 -0.01 23.17
C ALA A 285 -14.86 -1.42 22.93
N LEU A 286 -14.00 -2.43 22.80
CA LEU A 286 -14.42 -3.82 22.60
C LEU A 286 -15.12 -4.40 23.84
N TYR A 287 -14.60 -4.07 25.04
CA TYR A 287 -15.18 -4.47 26.31
C TYR A 287 -16.59 -3.88 26.48
N SER A 288 -16.75 -2.58 26.22
CA SER A 288 -18.01 -1.87 26.45
C SER A 288 -19.19 -2.36 25.60
N LYS A 289 -18.93 -2.91 24.41
CA LYS A 289 -19.95 -3.49 23.54
C LYS A 289 -19.98 -5.04 23.57
N ASN A 290 -19.06 -5.72 24.26
CA ASN A 290 -18.92 -7.18 24.18
C ASN A 290 -18.83 -7.70 22.72
N VAL A 291 -18.07 -7.02 21.86
CA VAL A 291 -17.97 -7.38 20.43
C VAL A 291 -17.04 -8.57 20.23
N SER A 292 -17.49 -9.55 19.45
CA SER A 292 -16.63 -10.61 18.94
C SER A 292 -15.96 -10.20 17.65
N LEU A 293 -14.64 -10.35 17.57
CA LEU A 293 -13.85 -10.09 16.37
C LEU A 293 -13.29 -11.40 15.81
N ALA A 294 -13.58 -11.71 14.56
CA ALA A 294 -13.01 -12.85 13.84
C ALA A 294 -12.20 -12.35 12.64
N PHE A 295 -10.88 -12.57 12.68
CA PHE A 295 -9.95 -12.25 11.59
C PHE A 295 -9.41 -13.53 10.98
N GLY A 296 -9.39 -13.63 9.65
CA GLY A 296 -8.87 -14.85 9.05
C GLY A 296 -8.71 -14.81 7.55
N ARG A 297 -7.72 -15.59 7.09
CA ARG A 297 -7.59 -15.98 5.69
C ARG A 297 -8.57 -17.12 5.41
N CYS A 298 -9.27 -17.02 4.28
CA CYS A 298 -10.22 -18.04 3.85
C CYS A 298 -9.56 -19.40 3.61
N PRO A 299 -10.05 -20.50 4.23
CA PRO A 299 -9.64 -21.87 3.92
C PRO A 299 -10.32 -22.35 2.63
N VAL A 300 -9.95 -21.77 1.49
CA VAL A 300 -10.54 -22.03 0.16
C VAL A 300 -10.71 -23.53 -0.10
N ARG A 301 -9.68 -24.32 0.22
CA ARG A 301 -9.67 -25.78 0.03
C ARG A 301 -10.77 -26.52 0.80
N SER A 302 -11.30 -25.93 1.85
CA SER A 302 -12.31 -26.58 2.70
C SER A 302 -13.73 -26.15 2.37
N ILE A 303 -13.90 -24.97 1.77
CA ILE A 303 -15.23 -24.43 1.43
C ILE A 303 -15.57 -24.53 -0.06
N PHE A 304 -14.59 -24.86 -0.91
CA PHE A 304 -14.76 -24.93 -2.35
C PHE A 304 -15.98 -25.72 -2.84
N PRO A 305 -16.35 -26.91 -2.27
CA PRO A 305 -17.53 -27.64 -2.73
C PRO A 305 -18.82 -26.81 -2.66
N TYR A 306 -18.97 -26.00 -1.61
CA TYR A 306 -20.13 -25.11 -1.48
C TYR A 306 -20.04 -23.91 -2.43
N CYS A 307 -18.83 -23.39 -2.67
CA CYS A 307 -18.62 -22.26 -3.56
C CYS A 307 -18.84 -22.63 -5.03
N ILE A 308 -18.47 -23.84 -5.47
CA ILE A 308 -18.73 -24.29 -6.85
C ILE A 308 -20.23 -24.50 -7.09
N GLU A 309 -20.96 -25.04 -6.10
CA GLU A 309 -22.42 -25.15 -6.18
C GLU A 309 -23.08 -23.77 -6.32
N LEU A 310 -22.68 -22.81 -5.47
CA LEU A 310 -23.16 -21.43 -5.55
C LEU A 310 -22.81 -20.76 -6.89
N LEU A 311 -21.58 -20.99 -7.39
CA LEU A 311 -21.18 -20.47 -8.69
C LEU A 311 -22.05 -21.04 -9.81
N MET A 312 -22.32 -22.35 -9.79
CA MET A 312 -23.12 -23.05 -10.78
C MET A 312 -24.59 -22.64 -10.72
N SER A 313 -25.16 -22.43 -9.54
CA SER A 313 -26.56 -22.01 -9.39
C SER A 313 -26.78 -20.57 -9.81
N ARG A 314 -25.77 -19.69 -9.67
CA ARG A 314 -25.87 -18.25 -9.93
C ARG A 314 -25.01 -17.77 -11.10
N GLN A 315 -25.10 -18.47 -12.24
CA GLN A 315 -24.42 -18.05 -13.47
C GLN A 315 -24.96 -16.73 -14.05
N ASP A 316 -26.18 -16.33 -13.68
CA ASP A 316 -26.75 -15.01 -13.95
C ASP A 316 -25.96 -13.87 -13.29
N ILE A 317 -25.26 -14.13 -12.18
CA ILE A 317 -24.38 -13.18 -11.50
C ILE A 317 -22.90 -13.45 -11.80
N PHE A 318 -22.45 -14.71 -11.69
CA PHE A 318 -21.04 -15.07 -11.82
C PHE A 318 -20.60 -15.27 -13.29
N SER A 319 -21.21 -14.51 -14.21
CA SER A 319 -20.90 -14.53 -15.65
C SER A 319 -20.12 -13.30 -16.10
N VAL A 320 -19.70 -13.35 -17.36
CA VAL A 320 -18.98 -12.28 -18.06
C VAL A 320 -19.98 -11.36 -18.76
N GLY A 321 -19.88 -10.07 -18.47
CA GLY A 321 -20.71 -9.02 -19.04
C GLY A 321 -22.12 -8.93 -18.44
N GLY A 322 -22.89 -7.95 -18.90
CA GLY A 322 -24.23 -7.67 -18.37
C GLY A 322 -24.22 -6.80 -17.11
N ALA A 323 -25.38 -6.22 -16.79
CA ALA A 323 -25.51 -5.29 -15.67
C ALA A 323 -25.14 -5.93 -14.32
N ALA A 324 -25.53 -7.20 -14.12
CA ALA A 324 -25.28 -7.96 -12.89
C ALA A 324 -24.06 -8.88 -12.94
N GLY A 325 -23.46 -9.11 -14.11
CA GLY A 325 -22.34 -10.04 -14.27
C GLY A 325 -21.08 -9.52 -13.56
N LEU A 326 -20.50 -10.32 -12.67
CA LEU A 326 -19.38 -9.89 -11.83
C LEU A 326 -18.09 -9.63 -12.62
N ILE A 327 -17.94 -10.23 -13.80
CA ILE A 327 -16.78 -10.05 -14.68
C ILE A 327 -17.15 -9.05 -15.78
N ASP A 328 -16.73 -7.80 -15.65
CA ASP A 328 -17.12 -6.77 -16.63
C ASP A 328 -16.46 -6.97 -18.00
N LYS A 329 -15.16 -7.31 -18.02
CA LYS A 329 -14.38 -7.49 -19.25
C LYS A 329 -13.29 -8.55 -19.08
N ILE A 330 -12.96 -9.21 -20.19
CA ILE A 330 -11.76 -10.03 -20.33
C ILE A 330 -10.89 -9.31 -21.35
N VAL A 331 -9.66 -8.95 -20.93
CA VAL A 331 -8.70 -8.27 -21.78
C VAL A 331 -7.47 -9.16 -21.95
N PRO A 332 -6.92 -9.29 -23.17
CA PRO A 332 -5.64 -9.94 -23.36
C PRO A 332 -4.50 -9.07 -22.77
N PHE A 333 -3.36 -9.71 -22.46
CA PHE A 333 -2.25 -9.07 -21.74
C PHE A 333 -1.63 -7.87 -22.46
N ASP A 334 -1.75 -7.83 -23.78
CA ASP A 334 -1.28 -6.77 -24.67
C ASP A 334 -2.17 -5.51 -24.65
N GLU A 335 -3.49 -5.69 -24.46
CA GLU A 335 -4.47 -4.60 -24.37
C GLU A 335 -4.70 -4.10 -22.94
N ALA A 336 -4.32 -4.89 -21.95
CA ALA A 336 -4.43 -4.47 -20.57
C ALA A 336 -3.48 -3.29 -20.31
N SER A 337 -4.03 -2.10 -19.98
CA SER A 337 -3.31 -0.91 -19.49
C SER A 337 -2.48 -1.14 -18.21
N VAL A 338 -2.43 -2.40 -17.77
CA VAL A 338 -1.53 -3.04 -16.81
C VAL A 338 -0.07 -2.63 -16.98
N LYS A 339 0.44 -2.24 -18.17
CA LYS A 339 1.80 -1.68 -18.28
C LYS A 339 2.03 -0.43 -17.40
N GLU A 340 1.02 0.42 -17.21
CA GLU A 340 1.11 1.61 -16.37
C GLU A 340 0.73 1.32 -14.91
N ALA A 341 -0.35 0.57 -14.68
CA ALA A 341 -0.77 0.19 -13.32
C ALA A 341 0.22 -0.73 -12.60
N TYR A 342 0.90 -1.65 -13.32
CA TYR A 342 1.98 -2.46 -12.76
C TYR A 342 3.28 -1.67 -12.64
N ARG A 343 3.57 -0.71 -13.54
CA ARG A 343 4.70 0.21 -13.35
C ARG A 343 4.54 0.98 -12.05
N GLU A 344 3.38 1.59 -11.81
CA GLU A 344 3.09 2.38 -10.60
C GLU A 344 3.05 1.54 -9.32
N THR A 345 2.48 0.33 -9.33
CA THR A 345 2.49 -0.58 -8.16
C THR A 345 3.84 -1.29 -7.94
N SER A 346 4.73 -1.30 -8.94
CA SER A 346 6.11 -1.83 -8.82
C SER A 346 7.13 -0.80 -8.33
N VAL A 347 6.77 0.49 -8.19
CA VAL A 347 7.73 1.52 -7.71
C VAL A 347 7.96 1.44 -6.19
N ASP A 348 7.08 0.78 -5.41
CA ASP A 348 7.15 0.81 -3.93
C ASP A 348 6.97 -0.55 -3.21
N ARG A 349 7.21 -1.70 -3.87
CA ARG A 349 7.40 -2.97 -3.14
C ARG A 349 8.68 -3.68 -3.56
N PRO A 350 9.61 -3.96 -2.63
CA PRO A 350 10.79 -4.76 -2.94
C PRO A 350 10.35 -6.20 -3.24
N ALA A 351 10.64 -6.65 -4.45
CA ALA A 351 10.58 -8.07 -4.80
C ALA A 351 11.64 -8.81 -3.97
N ILE A 352 11.24 -9.81 -3.19
CA ILE A 352 12.18 -10.77 -2.64
C ILE A 352 12.19 -11.92 -3.64
N ASP A 353 13.23 -11.98 -4.45
CA ASP A 353 13.61 -13.13 -5.23
C ASP A 353 14.26 -14.17 -4.29
N ASP A 354 14.07 -15.47 -4.54
CA ASP A 354 14.76 -16.57 -3.83
C ASP A 354 16.20 -16.78 -4.39
N HIS A 355 16.80 -15.67 -4.81
CA HIS A 355 18.23 -15.48 -5.07
C HIS A 355 18.73 -14.53 -3.95
N PRO A 356 20.04 -14.52 -3.58
CA PRO A 356 20.56 -13.48 -2.70
C PRO A 356 20.00 -12.12 -3.15
N PRO A 357 19.51 -11.28 -2.22
CA PRO A 357 18.54 -10.23 -2.53
C PRO A 357 18.96 -9.42 -3.76
N ARG A 358 18.05 -9.15 -4.70
CA ARG A 358 18.25 -8.29 -5.92
C ARG A 358 18.57 -6.81 -5.62
N ASP A 359 19.17 -6.54 -4.46
CA ASP A 359 19.67 -5.25 -3.99
C ASP A 359 21.06 -5.46 -3.33
N THR A 360 21.85 -6.37 -3.92
CA THR A 360 23.18 -6.76 -3.46
C THR A 360 24.24 -6.12 -4.35
N MET A 361 24.57 -4.86 -4.04
CA MET A 361 25.75 -4.22 -4.59
C MET A 361 26.46 -3.42 -3.50
N ARG A 362 27.76 -3.63 -3.34
CA ARG A 362 28.61 -2.84 -2.45
C ARG A 362 28.76 -1.42 -3.01
N TYR A 363 28.65 -0.42 -2.13
CA TYR A 363 28.79 0.99 -2.53
C TYR A 363 30.27 1.36 -2.74
N TYR A 364 31.16 0.67 -2.04
CA TYR A 364 32.59 0.93 -2.03
C TYR A 364 33.37 -0.19 -2.73
N GLN A 365 34.57 0.13 -3.22
CA GLN A 365 35.45 -0.84 -3.86
C GLN A 365 35.86 -1.97 -2.90
N GLN A 366 36.04 -1.63 -1.61
CA GLN A 366 36.39 -2.60 -0.58
C GLN A 366 35.21 -3.52 -0.25
N LYS A 367 35.44 -4.84 -0.28
CA LYS A 367 34.40 -5.85 -0.01
C LYS A 367 33.97 -5.89 1.46
N TYR A 368 34.87 -5.59 2.37
CA TYR A 368 34.61 -5.53 3.81
C TYR A 368 35.06 -4.16 4.34
N PRO A 369 34.37 -3.60 5.35
CA PRO A 369 34.81 -2.38 6.01
C PRO A 369 36.13 -2.58 6.76
N GLU A 370 36.79 -1.48 7.11
CA GLU A 370 37.96 -1.49 7.99
C GLU A 370 37.56 -1.31 9.45
N VAL A 371 38.50 -1.55 10.37
CA VAL A 371 38.29 -1.37 11.81
C VAL A 371 38.19 0.13 12.12
N GLU A 372 37.28 0.51 13.01
CA GLU A 372 36.88 1.89 13.34
C GLU A 372 36.03 2.61 12.27
N ASP A 373 35.65 1.94 11.17
CA ASP A 373 34.73 2.53 10.19
C ASP A 373 33.31 2.69 10.74
N LEU A 374 32.69 3.83 10.41
CA LEU A 374 31.28 4.08 10.65
C LEU A 374 30.46 3.56 9.47
N VAL A 375 29.48 2.69 9.78
CA VAL A 375 28.66 2.03 8.77
C VAL A 375 27.18 2.06 9.15
N MET A 376 26.33 2.18 8.14
CA MET A 376 24.88 2.11 8.28
C MET A 376 24.42 0.64 8.22
N VAL A 377 23.74 0.19 9.27
CA VAL A 377 23.23 -1.18 9.37
C VAL A 377 21.73 -1.24 9.57
N GLN A 378 21.10 -2.31 9.09
CA GLN A 378 19.70 -2.62 9.38
C GLN A 378 19.59 -3.79 10.34
N VAL A 379 18.81 -3.65 11.41
CA VAL A 379 18.63 -4.71 12.41
C VAL A 379 17.76 -5.83 11.85
N ARG A 380 18.32 -7.04 11.71
CA ARG A 380 17.61 -8.22 11.18
C ARG A 380 16.89 -8.98 12.27
N GLN A 381 17.58 -9.28 13.37
CA GLN A 381 17.04 -10.05 14.49
C GLN A 381 17.80 -9.75 15.78
N ILE A 382 17.13 -9.93 16.92
CA ILE A 382 17.71 -9.77 18.25
C ILE A 382 17.76 -11.15 18.89
N ALA A 383 18.95 -11.60 19.26
CA ALA A 383 19.21 -12.89 19.91
C ALA A 383 19.75 -12.69 21.33
N GLU A 384 19.93 -13.79 22.06
CA GLU A 384 20.40 -13.78 23.45
C GLU A 384 21.83 -13.25 23.59
N MET A 385 22.68 -13.46 22.59
CA MET A 385 24.09 -13.03 22.61
C MET A 385 24.31 -11.61 22.04
N GLY A 386 23.34 -11.05 21.32
CA GLY A 386 23.51 -9.80 20.57
C GLY A 386 22.43 -9.58 19.52
N ALA A 387 22.58 -8.51 18.73
CA ALA A 387 21.72 -8.21 17.60
C ALA A 387 22.44 -8.51 16.28
N TYR A 388 21.81 -9.31 15.42
CA TYR A 388 22.29 -9.55 14.07
C TYR A 388 21.75 -8.45 13.15
N VAL A 389 22.64 -7.88 12.37
CA VAL A 389 22.37 -6.74 11.48
C VAL A 389 22.95 -7.01 10.10
N LYS A 390 22.47 -6.28 9.09
CA LYS A 390 23.01 -6.29 7.74
C LYS A 390 23.65 -4.95 7.43
N LEU A 391 24.87 -4.94 6.88
CA LEU A 391 25.56 -3.72 6.47
C LEU A 391 25.06 -3.29 5.09
N LEU A 392 24.29 -2.20 5.04
CA LEU A 392 23.60 -1.77 3.80
C LEU A 392 24.57 -1.28 2.72
N GLU A 393 25.75 -0.78 3.12
CA GLU A 393 26.75 -0.24 2.21
C GLU A 393 27.70 -1.30 1.63
N TYR A 394 27.73 -2.49 2.24
CA TYR A 394 28.65 -3.57 1.91
C TYR A 394 27.85 -4.83 1.56
N ASP A 395 27.00 -4.73 0.55
CA ASP A 395 26.35 -5.90 -0.03
C ASP A 395 25.48 -6.72 0.95
N ASN A 396 24.91 -6.05 1.95
CA ASN A 396 24.11 -6.67 3.00
C ASN A 396 24.82 -7.79 3.79
N ILE A 397 26.16 -7.76 3.85
CA ILE A 397 26.93 -8.70 4.69
C ILE A 397 26.45 -8.65 6.14
N GLU A 398 26.46 -9.81 6.78
CA GLU A 398 25.97 -9.93 8.15
C GLU A 398 27.01 -9.47 9.16
N GLY A 399 26.56 -8.69 10.13
CA GLY A 399 27.35 -8.28 11.29
C GLY A 399 26.60 -8.55 12.58
N MET A 400 27.33 -8.57 13.70
CA MET A 400 26.76 -8.77 15.03
C MET A 400 27.14 -7.63 15.96
N ILE A 401 26.13 -7.06 16.62
CA ILE A 401 26.32 -6.12 17.72
C ILE A 401 26.17 -6.88 19.03
N LEU A 402 27.25 -7.00 19.79
CA LEU A 402 27.24 -7.61 21.12
C LEU A 402 26.38 -6.78 22.09
N LEU A 403 25.67 -7.43 23.02
CA LEU A 403 24.83 -6.72 24.01
C LEU A 403 25.63 -5.72 24.87
N SER A 404 26.89 -6.05 25.18
CA SER A 404 27.82 -5.17 25.91
C SER A 404 28.23 -3.91 25.13
N GLU A 405 28.06 -3.94 23.82
CA GLU A 405 28.42 -2.86 22.88
C GLU A 405 27.18 -2.12 22.35
N LEU A 406 26.00 -2.33 22.96
CA LEU A 406 24.74 -1.69 22.57
C LEU A 406 24.51 -0.33 23.25
N SER A 407 24.90 -0.17 24.51
CA SER A 407 24.69 1.06 25.28
C SER A 407 25.76 1.25 26.36
N ARG A 408 26.06 2.52 26.70
CA ARG A 408 26.93 2.87 27.83
C ARG A 408 26.23 2.74 29.19
N ARG A 409 24.89 2.68 29.21
CA ARG A 409 24.06 2.62 30.43
C ARG A 409 23.46 1.22 30.61
N ARG A 410 23.08 0.88 31.85
CA ARG A 410 22.39 -0.39 32.16
C ARG A 410 21.10 -0.49 31.35
N ILE A 411 20.97 -1.56 30.58
CA ILE A 411 19.84 -1.79 29.68
C ILE A 411 18.64 -2.28 30.49
N ARG A 412 17.54 -1.52 30.51
CA ARG A 412 16.25 -1.96 31.09
C ARG A 412 15.42 -2.78 30.09
N SER A 413 15.51 -2.42 28.81
CA SER A 413 14.80 -3.10 27.72
C SER A 413 15.57 -2.89 26.42
N ILE A 414 15.91 -3.99 25.73
CA ILE A 414 16.65 -3.97 24.47
C ILE A 414 15.79 -3.36 23.34
N GLN A 415 14.49 -3.66 23.34
CA GLN A 415 13.52 -3.19 22.33
C GLN A 415 13.33 -1.66 22.31
N LYS A 416 13.73 -0.95 23.37
CA LYS A 416 13.75 0.52 23.40
C LYS A 416 14.99 1.12 22.72
N LEU A 417 16.09 0.37 22.67
CA LEU A 417 17.38 0.84 22.14
C LEU A 417 17.61 0.46 20.68
N ILE A 418 17.12 -0.71 20.28
CA ILE A 418 17.18 -1.21 18.91
C ILE A 418 15.84 -1.87 18.57
N ARG A 419 15.41 -1.74 17.31
CA ARG A 419 14.19 -2.39 16.82
C ARG A 419 14.49 -3.10 15.51
N VAL A 420 13.96 -4.31 15.38
CA VAL A 420 14.01 -5.09 14.14
C VAL A 420 13.43 -4.26 12.99
N GLY A 421 14.14 -4.23 11.86
CA GLY A 421 13.78 -3.50 10.65
C GLY A 421 14.18 -2.02 10.63
N ARG A 422 14.72 -1.46 11.72
CA ARG A 422 15.25 -0.08 11.73
C ARG A 422 16.72 -0.03 11.33
N ASN A 423 17.10 1.09 10.74
CA ASN A 423 18.48 1.42 10.42
C ASN A 423 19.16 2.08 11.63
N GLU A 424 20.42 1.75 11.86
CA GLU A 424 21.22 2.20 12.99
C GLU A 424 22.65 2.47 12.50
N VAL A 425 23.28 3.51 13.05
CA VAL A 425 24.70 3.79 12.81
C VAL A 425 25.53 3.05 13.85
N VAL A 426 26.55 2.32 13.38
CA VAL A 426 27.46 1.55 14.23
C VAL A 426 28.90 1.70 13.76
N VAL A 427 29.84 1.48 14.68
CA VAL A 427 31.27 1.40 14.35
C VAL A 427 31.72 -0.05 14.26
N VAL A 428 32.61 -0.35 13.32
CA VAL A 428 33.22 -1.66 13.14
C VAL A 428 34.34 -1.87 14.16
N LEU A 429 34.25 -2.92 14.97
CA LEU A 429 35.28 -3.26 15.96
C LEU A 429 36.30 -4.25 15.43
N ARG A 430 35.82 -5.27 14.71
CA ARG A 430 36.65 -6.36 14.23
C ARG A 430 36.04 -6.96 12.98
N VAL A 431 36.89 -7.30 12.02
CA VAL A 431 36.51 -7.98 10.78
C VAL A 431 37.36 -9.23 10.64
N ASP A 432 36.71 -10.39 10.57
CA ASP A 432 37.32 -11.66 10.20
C ASP A 432 36.99 -11.94 8.73
N LYS A 433 37.96 -11.69 7.85
CA LYS A 433 37.79 -11.80 6.39
C LYS A 433 37.67 -13.25 5.90
N GLU A 434 38.15 -14.23 6.68
CA GLU A 434 38.11 -15.65 6.31
C GLU A 434 36.76 -16.27 6.68
N LYS A 435 36.22 -15.91 7.86
CA LYS A 435 34.95 -16.44 8.35
C LYS A 435 33.75 -15.55 8.05
N GLY A 436 33.98 -14.33 7.57
CA GLY A 436 32.93 -13.35 7.27
C GLY A 436 32.25 -12.76 8.52
N TYR A 437 32.88 -12.84 9.69
CA TYR A 437 32.33 -12.30 10.93
C TYR A 437 32.74 -10.83 11.13
N ILE A 438 31.76 -9.97 11.40
CA ILE A 438 31.97 -8.55 11.69
C ILE A 438 31.36 -8.23 13.04
N ASP A 439 32.21 -7.82 13.99
CA ASP A 439 31.79 -7.33 15.30
C ASP A 439 31.57 -5.83 15.23
N LEU A 440 30.44 -5.37 15.73
CA LEU A 440 29.97 -4.00 15.62
C LEU A 440 29.65 -3.42 17.01
N SER A 441 29.76 -2.09 17.14
CA SER A 441 29.39 -1.36 18.36
C SER A 441 28.53 -0.14 18.07
N LYS A 442 27.39 -0.05 18.75
CA LYS A 442 26.58 1.19 18.80
C LYS A 442 27.03 2.10 19.95
N ARG A 443 27.62 1.51 21.00
CA ARG A 443 28.03 2.20 22.23
C ARG A 443 29.11 3.26 22.01
N ARG A 444 29.96 3.07 21.00
CA ARG A 444 31.14 3.91 20.75
C ARG A 444 30.89 5.06 19.78
N VAL A 445 29.74 5.08 19.11
CA VAL A 445 29.36 6.13 18.16
C VAL A 445 28.99 7.42 18.89
N SER A 446 29.57 8.56 18.48
CA SER A 446 29.20 9.88 18.99
C SER A 446 28.04 10.49 18.17
N PRO A 447 27.28 11.46 18.72
CA PRO A 447 26.21 12.13 17.96
C PRO A 447 26.69 12.81 16.67
N GLU A 448 27.93 13.33 16.66
CA GLU A 448 28.55 13.94 15.47
C GLU A 448 28.89 12.89 14.40
N ASP A 449 29.27 11.69 14.82
CA ASP A 449 29.56 10.57 13.93
C ASP A 449 28.29 10.01 13.28
N ILE A 450 27.16 10.03 14.00
CA ILE A 450 25.84 9.65 13.46
C ILE A 450 25.52 10.55 12.27
N THR A 451 25.59 11.87 12.43
CA THR A 451 25.26 12.82 11.36
C THR A 451 26.19 12.67 10.16
N LYS A 452 27.51 12.49 10.39
CA LYS A 452 28.48 12.27 9.31
C LYS A 452 28.20 10.97 8.54
N CYS A 453 27.89 9.90 9.26
CA CYS A 453 27.57 8.60 8.65
C CYS A 453 26.25 8.65 7.86
N GLU A 454 25.22 9.32 8.38
CA GLU A 454 23.94 9.50 7.70
C GLU A 454 24.11 10.30 6.41
N GLU A 455 24.88 11.39 6.44
CA GLU A 455 25.19 12.19 5.26
C GLU A 455 25.96 11.36 4.21
N LYS A 456 27.00 10.64 4.63
CA LYS A 456 27.79 9.76 3.75
C LYS A 456 26.92 8.67 3.10
N PHE A 457 26.07 8.03 3.90
CA PHE A 457 25.14 7.00 3.43
C PHE A 457 24.13 7.56 2.42
N MET A 458 23.56 8.74 2.69
CA MET A 458 22.61 9.38 1.78
C MET A 458 23.25 9.75 0.44
N LYS A 459 24.49 10.29 0.46
CA LYS A 459 25.24 10.56 -0.78
C LYS A 459 25.49 9.29 -1.58
N SER A 460 25.93 8.21 -0.92
CA SER A 460 26.21 6.93 -1.57
C SER A 460 24.94 6.27 -2.13
N LYS A 461 23.83 6.33 -1.38
CA LYS A 461 22.51 5.84 -1.81
C LYS A 461 21.98 6.60 -3.03
N ALA A 462 22.21 7.93 -3.09
CA ALA A 462 21.84 8.73 -4.25
C ALA A 462 22.63 8.34 -5.51
N VAL A 463 23.95 8.13 -5.37
CA VAL A 463 24.81 7.61 -6.45
C VAL A 463 24.33 6.24 -6.90
N ALA A 464 24.06 5.32 -5.96
CA ALA A 464 23.55 3.99 -6.28
C ALA A 464 22.22 4.02 -7.05
N SER A 465 21.30 4.91 -6.66
CA SER A 465 20.05 5.10 -7.38
C SER A 465 20.24 5.64 -8.79
N ILE A 466 21.22 6.53 -9.02
CA ILE A 466 21.53 7.07 -10.35
C ILE A 466 22.13 5.97 -11.23
N MET A 467 23.13 5.25 -10.73
CA MET A 467 23.82 4.19 -11.46
C MET A 467 22.88 3.05 -11.84
N ARG A 468 21.98 2.63 -10.93
CA ARG A 468 20.93 1.66 -11.27
C ARG A 468 20.03 2.16 -12.41
N HIS A 469 19.64 3.44 -12.38
CA HIS A 469 18.81 3.99 -13.44
C HIS A 469 19.53 4.01 -14.80
N VAL A 470 20.83 4.32 -14.80
CA VAL A 470 21.66 4.27 -16.01
C VAL A 470 21.79 2.84 -16.52
N ALA A 471 22.09 1.87 -15.64
CA ALA A 471 22.17 0.45 -15.98
C ALA A 471 20.88 -0.04 -16.66
N THR A 472 19.71 0.26 -16.09
CA THR A 472 18.40 -0.15 -16.65
C THR A 472 18.04 0.51 -17.98
N ARG A 473 18.58 1.70 -18.28
CA ARG A 473 18.28 2.39 -19.56
C ARG A 473 19.16 1.89 -20.70
N THR A 474 20.38 1.47 -20.39
CA THR A 474 21.32 0.98 -21.40
C THR A 474 21.00 -0.47 -21.81
N THR A 475 20.34 -1.27 -20.96
CA THR A 475 19.91 -2.64 -21.29
C THR A 475 18.72 -2.73 -22.25
N GLY A 476 17.93 -1.66 -22.41
CA GLY A 476 16.78 -1.63 -23.30
C GLY A 476 17.07 -1.20 -24.75
N ALA A 477 18.33 -0.91 -25.10
CA ALA A 477 18.71 -0.29 -26.37
C ALA A 477 19.34 -1.25 -27.40
N VAL A 478 19.19 -2.58 -27.24
CA VAL A 478 19.81 -3.56 -28.16
C VAL A 478 18.85 -4.06 -29.26
N ASP A 479 17.56 -3.76 -29.21
CA ASP A 479 16.61 -4.12 -30.27
C ASP A 479 15.99 -2.89 -30.93
N GLU A 480 16.79 -2.07 -31.60
CA GLU A 480 16.28 -1.17 -32.63
C GLU A 480 17.42 -0.80 -33.60
N ALA A 481 17.61 -1.65 -34.61
CA ALA A 481 18.39 -1.29 -35.79
C ALA A 481 17.73 -0.06 -36.46
N PRO A 482 18.48 0.98 -36.84
CA PRO A 482 17.91 2.12 -37.55
C PRO A 482 17.43 1.67 -38.92
N LYS A 483 16.15 1.94 -39.23
CA LYS A 483 15.61 1.82 -40.59
C LYS A 483 16.34 2.81 -41.49
N GLU A 484 17.08 2.27 -42.45
CA GLU A 484 17.69 3.03 -43.54
C GLU A 484 16.64 3.78 -44.35
N ALA A 485 16.91 5.06 -44.61
CA ALA A 485 16.26 5.84 -45.65
C ALA A 485 17.08 5.65 -46.93
N GLU A 486 16.54 4.93 -47.90
CA GLU A 486 17.11 4.83 -49.25
C GLU A 486 16.94 6.16 -50.01
N ALA A 487 18.06 6.78 -50.40
CA ALA A 487 18.22 7.43 -51.70
C ALA A 487 19.70 7.84 -51.95
N ALA A 488 20.40 7.09 -52.81
CA ALA A 488 21.15 7.60 -53.98
C ALA A 488 22.12 6.53 -54.55
N PRO A 489 22.31 6.42 -55.89
CA PRO A 489 23.17 5.39 -56.45
C PRO A 489 24.59 5.86 -56.79
N LYS A 490 25.51 4.89 -56.65
CA LYS A 490 26.76 4.61 -57.40
C LYS A 490 28.01 5.48 -57.18
N GLY A 491 29.12 4.79 -56.88
CA GLY A 491 30.42 5.09 -57.50
C GLY A 491 31.68 4.76 -56.71
N GLU A 492 32.23 3.56 -56.96
CA GLU A 492 33.67 3.22 -57.06
C GLU A 492 34.54 3.01 -55.80
N ALA A 493 35.49 2.09 -55.99
CA ALA A 493 36.21 1.27 -55.02
C ALA A 493 37.61 1.79 -54.66
N LYS A 494 38.16 1.32 -53.53
CA LYS A 494 39.53 0.79 -53.40
C LYS A 494 39.82 0.13 -52.03
N GLU A 495 40.50 -1.01 -52.15
CA GLU A 495 41.39 -1.76 -51.24
C GLU A 495 42.23 -0.86 -50.30
N GLU A 496 42.78 -1.23 -49.14
CA GLU A 496 43.12 -2.51 -48.48
C GLU A 496 43.54 -2.16 -47.03
N GLU A 497 43.40 -3.08 -46.07
CA GLU A 497 44.38 -3.47 -45.02
C GLU A 497 43.67 -4.05 -43.79
N GLU A 498 43.93 -5.34 -43.57
CA GLU A 498 43.55 -6.14 -42.42
C GLU A 498 44.46 -5.79 -41.24
N GLU A 499 43.89 -5.33 -40.13
CA GLU A 499 44.47 -5.51 -38.79
C GLU A 499 43.41 -6.15 -37.88
N GLU A 500 43.84 -7.18 -37.16
CA GLU A 500 43.04 -8.16 -36.44
C GLU A 500 42.04 -7.53 -35.46
N GLU A 501 40.76 -7.54 -35.81
CA GLU A 501 39.69 -7.38 -34.82
C GLU A 501 39.58 -8.66 -34.00
N HIS A 502 40.00 -8.57 -32.73
CA HIS A 502 39.63 -9.53 -31.72
C HIS A 502 38.10 -9.48 -31.56
N ASP A 503 37.42 -10.47 -32.16
CA ASP A 503 36.02 -10.79 -31.88
C ASP A 503 35.85 -10.95 -30.36
N VAL A 504 35.23 -9.96 -29.74
CA VAL A 504 34.62 -10.11 -28.43
C VAL A 504 33.11 -9.98 -28.63
N GLY A 505 32.52 -11.02 -29.20
CA GLY A 505 31.11 -11.30 -29.01
C GLY A 505 30.77 -11.17 -27.54
N ILE A 506 29.87 -10.24 -27.20
CA ILE A 506 29.42 -10.04 -25.82
C ILE A 506 28.39 -11.15 -25.52
N PRO A 507 28.68 -12.10 -24.61
CA PRO A 507 27.70 -13.06 -24.16
C PRO A 507 26.73 -12.39 -23.18
N GLY A 508 25.51 -12.91 -23.10
CA GLY A 508 24.51 -12.46 -22.14
C GLY A 508 24.99 -12.58 -20.69
N GLY A 509 25.27 -11.43 -20.06
CA GLY A 509 25.48 -11.28 -18.63
C GLY A 509 24.23 -10.75 -17.92
N SER A 510 24.12 -11.10 -16.64
CA SER A 510 23.04 -10.68 -15.73
C SER A 510 23.06 -9.16 -15.47
N ASP A 511 21.94 -8.57 -15.04
CA ASP A 511 21.84 -7.12 -14.77
C ASP A 511 22.79 -6.65 -13.64
N ASP A 512 23.21 -7.55 -12.75
CA ASP A 512 24.09 -7.27 -11.62
C ASP A 512 25.58 -7.16 -12.03
N GLU A 513 26.03 -8.00 -12.96
CA GLU A 513 27.40 -7.96 -13.51
C GLU A 513 27.65 -6.63 -14.24
N LYS A 514 26.65 -6.15 -15.00
CA LYS A 514 26.70 -4.84 -15.67
C LYS A 514 26.73 -3.68 -14.69
N LEU A 515 26.05 -3.81 -13.55
CA LEU A 515 26.10 -2.79 -12.50
C LEU A 515 27.49 -2.75 -11.85
N GLU A 516 28.14 -3.89 -11.64
CA GLU A 516 29.51 -3.94 -11.09
C GLU A 516 30.52 -3.29 -12.05
N GLU A 517 30.43 -3.61 -13.35
CA GLU A 517 31.25 -3.00 -14.41
C GLU A 517 31.12 -1.47 -14.43
N LEU A 518 29.89 -0.94 -14.30
CA LEU A 518 29.66 0.50 -14.25
C LEU A 518 30.25 1.15 -12.98
N TYR A 519 30.27 0.44 -11.86
CA TYR A 519 30.92 0.93 -10.63
C TYR A 519 32.45 0.95 -10.77
N GLU A 520 33.02 -0.08 -11.39
CA GLU A 520 34.45 -0.16 -11.69
C GLU A 520 34.92 0.92 -12.65
N GLN A 521 34.13 1.20 -13.69
CA GLN A 521 34.47 2.17 -14.73
C GLN A 521 34.24 3.63 -14.29
N ILE A 522 33.25 3.89 -13.43
CA ILE A 522 32.77 5.26 -13.16
C ILE A 522 32.86 5.61 -11.68
N VAL A 523 32.21 4.83 -10.81
CA VAL A 523 31.97 5.22 -9.41
C VAL A 523 33.27 5.21 -8.60
N TRP A 524 34.02 4.11 -8.63
CA TRP A 524 35.24 3.96 -7.82
C TRP A 524 36.39 4.87 -8.27
N PRO A 525 36.67 5.05 -9.59
CA PRO A 525 37.67 6.02 -10.03
C PRO A 525 37.31 7.47 -9.63
N LEU A 526 36.05 7.86 -9.75
CA LEU A 526 35.60 9.21 -9.34
C LEU A 526 35.63 9.40 -7.83
N ALA A 527 35.29 8.36 -7.04
CA ALA A 527 35.42 8.40 -5.59
C ALA A 527 36.89 8.61 -5.18
N ALA A 528 37.84 7.93 -5.83
CA ALA A 528 39.27 8.07 -5.55
C ALA A 528 39.80 9.47 -5.91
N LYS A 529 39.30 10.10 -6.99
CA LYS A 529 39.77 11.41 -7.46
C LYS A 529 39.17 12.60 -6.70
N TYR A 530 37.89 12.54 -6.34
CA TYR A 530 37.14 13.67 -5.74
C TYR A 530 36.71 13.41 -4.29
N GLY A 531 37.18 12.32 -3.67
CA GLY A 531 36.81 11.88 -2.32
C GLY A 531 35.44 11.18 -2.26
N HIS A 532 34.44 11.68 -2.98
CA HIS A 532 33.13 11.03 -3.08
C HIS A 532 32.46 11.27 -4.44
N THR A 533 31.95 10.22 -5.08
CA THR A 533 31.35 10.28 -6.43
C THR A 533 30.18 11.26 -6.54
N TYR A 534 29.36 11.38 -5.49
CA TYR A 534 28.26 12.36 -5.43
C TYR A 534 28.72 13.80 -5.62
N ASP A 535 29.88 14.18 -5.05
CA ASP A 535 30.39 15.55 -5.16
C ASP A 535 30.96 15.78 -6.58
N ALA A 536 31.56 14.74 -7.20
CA ALA A 536 31.92 14.76 -8.62
C ALA A 536 30.69 14.91 -9.54
N PHE A 537 29.58 14.21 -9.26
CA PHE A 537 28.33 14.36 -10.02
C PHE A 537 27.72 15.76 -9.92
N LYS A 538 27.84 16.42 -8.76
CA LYS A 538 27.43 17.82 -8.62
C LYS A 538 28.31 18.75 -9.46
N LEU A 539 29.62 18.55 -9.43
CA LEU A 539 30.56 19.33 -10.24
C LEU A 539 30.33 19.12 -11.75
N ALA A 540 29.91 17.92 -12.15
CA ALA A 540 29.58 17.60 -13.53
C ALA A 540 28.41 18.40 -14.11
N LEU A 541 27.55 19.00 -13.27
CA LEU A 541 26.48 19.90 -13.74
C LEU A 541 27.03 21.22 -14.31
N THR A 542 28.17 21.68 -13.82
CA THR A 542 28.81 22.93 -14.25
C THR A 542 30.04 22.70 -15.13
N SER A 543 30.71 21.55 -14.98
CA SER A 543 31.97 21.23 -15.63
C SER A 543 31.92 19.80 -16.18
N PRO A 544 31.59 19.60 -17.47
CA PRO A 544 31.51 18.27 -18.09
C PRO A 544 32.84 17.50 -18.12
N GLU A 545 33.97 18.19 -17.95
CA GLU A 545 35.34 17.66 -17.92
C GLU A 545 35.59 16.64 -16.78
N VAL A 546 34.69 16.56 -15.79
CA VAL A 546 34.78 15.61 -14.67
C VAL A 546 34.86 14.15 -15.13
N PHE A 547 34.29 13.83 -16.31
CA PHE A 547 34.29 12.48 -16.88
C PHE A 547 35.49 12.20 -17.80
N GLU A 548 36.41 13.15 -18.00
CA GLU A 548 37.59 12.95 -18.85
C GLU A 548 38.57 11.93 -18.24
N GLY A 549 39.04 11.00 -19.08
CA GLY A 549 39.97 9.93 -18.70
C GLY A 549 39.31 8.64 -18.21
N LEU A 550 37.97 8.56 -18.22
CA LEU A 550 37.23 7.32 -17.94
C LEU A 550 36.90 6.59 -19.24
N ASN A 551 37.10 5.27 -19.28
CA ASN A 551 36.81 4.44 -20.45
C ASN A 551 35.32 4.05 -20.46
N ILE A 552 34.46 4.94 -20.96
CA ILE A 552 32.99 4.81 -20.93
C ILE A 552 32.41 4.91 -22.33
N SER A 553 31.44 4.06 -22.66
CA SER A 553 30.67 4.17 -23.92
C SER A 553 29.90 5.49 -24.02
N PRO A 554 29.88 6.17 -25.19
CA PRO A 554 29.14 7.42 -25.39
C PRO A 554 27.64 7.34 -25.02
N ILE A 555 27.03 6.15 -25.18
CA ILE A 555 25.62 5.91 -24.84
C ILE A 555 25.41 6.00 -23.32
N VAL A 556 26.32 5.41 -22.55
CA VAL A 556 26.30 5.42 -21.08
C VAL A 556 26.54 6.83 -20.56
N LEU A 557 27.50 7.56 -21.14
CA LEU A 557 27.82 8.93 -20.74
C LEU A 557 26.63 9.89 -20.94
N ASN A 558 25.92 9.81 -22.07
CA ASN A 558 24.73 10.61 -22.32
C ASN A 558 23.58 10.28 -21.36
N SER A 559 23.37 8.99 -21.09
CA SER A 559 22.38 8.51 -20.12
C SER A 559 22.70 8.96 -18.69
N LEU A 560 23.97 8.93 -18.31
CA LEU A 560 24.45 9.38 -17.00
C LEU A 560 24.28 10.89 -16.83
N THR A 561 24.77 11.70 -17.76
CA THR A 561 24.67 13.17 -17.70
C THR A 561 23.22 13.64 -17.67
N SER A 562 22.35 13.06 -18.49
CA SER A 562 20.91 13.38 -18.46
C SER A 562 20.24 12.98 -17.14
N THR A 563 20.63 11.84 -16.56
CA THR A 563 20.10 11.38 -15.27
C THR A 563 20.58 12.26 -14.11
N ILE A 564 21.86 12.68 -14.12
CA ILE A 564 22.44 13.62 -13.14
C ILE A 564 21.72 14.96 -13.23
N ALA A 565 21.59 15.53 -14.43
CA ALA A 565 20.88 16.80 -14.63
C ALA A 565 19.44 16.73 -14.11
N ARG A 566 18.72 15.63 -14.34
CA ARG A 566 17.34 15.49 -13.86
C ARG A 566 17.24 15.31 -12.33
N ARG A 567 18.20 14.62 -11.70
CA ARG A 567 18.10 14.21 -10.28
C ARG A 567 18.85 15.12 -9.30
N LEU A 568 19.91 15.81 -9.73
CA LEU A 568 20.74 16.66 -8.87
C LEU A 568 20.54 18.16 -9.10
N THR A 569 19.84 18.58 -10.17
CA THR A 569 19.53 20.01 -10.36
C THR A 569 18.59 20.49 -9.26
N PRO A 570 18.96 21.54 -8.50
CA PRO A 570 18.10 22.12 -7.47
C PRO A 570 16.77 22.59 -8.07
N GLN A 571 15.65 22.11 -7.53
CA GLN A 571 14.33 22.59 -7.94
C GLN A 571 14.02 23.92 -7.24
N PRO A 572 13.37 24.89 -7.91
CA PRO A 572 12.98 26.14 -7.28
C PRO A 572 11.97 25.89 -6.17
N ILE A 573 12.22 26.47 -5.00
CA ILE A 573 11.38 26.37 -3.80
C ILE A 573 10.51 27.63 -3.71
N LYS A 574 9.22 27.45 -3.44
CA LYS A 574 8.29 28.54 -3.20
C LYS A 574 8.40 29.02 -1.75
N LEU A 575 8.62 30.32 -1.59
CA LEU A 575 8.71 31.01 -0.31
C LEU A 575 7.56 32.00 -0.19
N ARG A 576 6.98 32.09 1.02
CA ARG A 576 5.81 32.92 1.31
C ARG A 576 5.97 33.66 2.64
N ALA A 577 5.45 34.88 2.70
CA ALA A 577 5.24 35.64 3.92
C ALA A 577 3.84 36.27 3.92
N ASP A 578 3.19 36.26 5.07
CA ASP A 578 1.82 36.76 5.23
C ASP A 578 1.88 38.05 6.05
N ILE A 579 1.35 39.15 5.49
CA ILE A 579 1.40 40.50 6.08
C ILE A 579 0.01 41.10 6.17
N GLU A 580 -0.20 41.93 7.19
CA GLU A 580 -1.40 42.72 7.41
C GLU A 580 -1.02 44.20 7.25
N LEU A 581 -1.74 44.91 6.36
CA LEU A 581 -1.50 46.32 6.04
C LEU A 581 -2.74 47.13 6.34
N THR A 582 -2.60 48.16 7.18
CA THR A 582 -3.71 49.05 7.55
C THR A 582 -3.28 50.50 7.39
N CYS A 583 -4.09 51.32 6.73
CA CYS A 583 -3.93 52.78 6.71
C CYS A 583 -5.30 53.44 6.77
N PHE A 584 -5.55 54.22 7.83
CA PHE A 584 -6.83 54.86 8.10
C PHE A 584 -6.92 56.31 7.58
N GLN A 585 -5.92 56.76 6.83
CA GLN A 585 -5.94 58.08 6.20
C GLN A 585 -6.88 58.11 4.98
N PRO A 586 -7.40 59.30 4.58
CA PRO A 586 -8.28 59.43 3.41
C PRO A 586 -7.66 58.91 2.10
N THR A 587 -6.33 58.89 1.99
CA THR A 587 -5.57 58.35 0.85
C THR A 587 -5.01 56.94 1.10
N GLY A 588 -5.57 56.19 2.06
CA GLY A 588 -5.00 54.93 2.56
C GLY A 588 -4.83 53.83 1.51
N ILE A 589 -5.70 53.76 0.50
CA ILE A 589 -5.57 52.78 -0.59
C ILE A 589 -4.34 53.07 -1.46
N ASP A 590 -4.06 54.34 -1.74
CA ASP A 590 -2.91 54.74 -2.55
C ASP A 590 -1.61 54.58 -1.77
N ALA A 591 -1.65 54.78 -0.45
CA ALA A 591 -0.56 54.46 0.45
C ALA A 591 -0.21 52.96 0.43
N ILE A 592 -1.22 52.09 0.55
CA ILE A 592 -1.03 50.63 0.49
C ILE A 592 -0.46 50.20 -0.87
N LYS A 593 -0.97 50.75 -1.98
CA LYS A 593 -0.43 50.45 -3.32
C LYS A 593 1.03 50.86 -3.45
N ARG A 594 1.39 52.08 -3.02
CA ARG A 594 2.79 52.56 -3.05
C ARG A 594 3.71 51.69 -2.20
N ALA A 595 3.26 51.30 -1.00
CA ALA A 595 4.02 50.43 -0.13
C ALA A 595 4.27 49.05 -0.77
N LEU A 596 3.26 48.43 -1.36
CA LEU A 596 3.40 47.15 -2.06
C LEU A 596 4.33 47.25 -3.28
N THR A 597 4.23 48.31 -4.08
CA THR A 597 5.14 48.56 -5.22
C THR A 597 6.58 48.76 -4.75
N ALA A 598 6.81 49.43 -3.61
CA ALA A 598 8.14 49.56 -3.03
C ALA A 598 8.73 48.19 -2.61
N GLY A 599 7.90 47.28 -2.11
CA GLY A 599 8.30 45.90 -1.81
C GLY A 599 8.64 45.08 -3.07
N GLU A 600 7.85 45.22 -4.13
CA GLU A 600 8.10 44.53 -5.42
C GLU A 600 9.35 45.08 -6.14
N ALA A 601 9.72 46.34 -5.93
CA ALA A 601 10.94 46.93 -6.50
C ALA A 601 12.25 46.33 -5.95
N VAL A 602 12.19 45.60 -4.81
CA VAL A 602 13.33 44.87 -4.23
C VAL A 602 13.58 43.52 -4.95
N SER A 603 12.69 43.13 -5.85
CA SER A 603 12.78 41.92 -6.66
C SER A 603 14.08 41.88 -7.48
N THR A 604 14.70 40.71 -7.58
CA THR A 604 15.88 40.46 -8.44
C THR A 604 15.53 39.47 -9.54
N GLU A 605 16.34 39.40 -10.62
CA GLU A 605 16.11 38.45 -11.73
C GLU A 605 16.15 36.98 -11.26
N ALA A 606 16.97 36.68 -10.24
CA ALA A 606 17.07 35.35 -9.64
C ALA A 606 15.97 35.04 -8.61
N VAL A 607 15.37 36.07 -7.98
CA VAL A 607 14.37 35.94 -6.91
C VAL A 607 13.23 36.95 -7.17
N PRO A 608 12.22 36.59 -7.98
CA PRO A 608 11.12 37.49 -8.29
C PRO A 608 10.13 37.59 -7.12
N VAL A 609 9.89 38.78 -6.59
CA VAL A 609 8.90 39.01 -5.50
C VAL A 609 7.57 39.48 -6.09
N LYS A 610 6.46 38.88 -5.64
CA LYS A 610 5.10 39.31 -6.01
C LYS A 610 4.22 39.45 -4.78
N ALA A 611 3.51 40.57 -4.69
CA ALA A 611 2.48 40.78 -3.70
C ALA A 611 1.09 40.39 -4.24
N LYS A 612 0.26 39.75 -3.43
CA LYS A 612 -1.13 39.43 -3.75
C LYS A 612 -2.03 39.85 -2.60
N LEU A 613 -3.11 40.56 -2.92
CA LEU A 613 -4.21 40.78 -1.98
C LEU A 613 -4.98 39.48 -1.81
N VAL A 614 -5.26 39.10 -0.57
CA VAL A 614 -6.16 37.97 -0.29
C VAL A 614 -7.53 38.45 0.16
N ALA A 615 -7.56 39.25 1.24
CA ALA A 615 -8.74 39.94 1.72
C ALA A 615 -8.28 41.14 2.57
N PRO A 616 -8.87 42.34 2.51
CA PRO A 616 -8.46 43.44 3.38
C PRO A 616 -8.60 43.06 4.87
N PRO A 617 -7.62 43.34 5.75
CA PRO A 617 -6.32 43.99 5.54
C PRO A 617 -5.12 43.04 5.23
N PHE A 618 -5.36 41.79 4.85
CA PHE A 618 -4.36 40.73 4.62
C PHE A 618 -3.83 40.63 3.18
N TYR A 619 -2.50 40.57 3.07
CA TYR A 619 -1.74 40.43 1.83
C TYR A 619 -0.67 39.34 1.97
N VAL A 620 -0.29 38.74 0.85
CA VAL A 620 0.72 37.68 0.79
C VAL A 620 1.84 38.12 -0.15
N LEU A 621 3.09 37.98 0.32
CA LEU A 621 4.30 38.12 -0.48
C LEU A 621 4.83 36.74 -0.85
N GLY A 622 5.04 36.49 -2.13
CA GLY A 622 5.56 35.22 -2.63
C GLY A 622 6.78 35.38 -3.53
N THR A 623 7.70 34.43 -3.46
CA THR A 623 8.81 34.29 -4.42
C THR A 623 9.15 32.82 -4.70
N ASN A 624 9.77 32.55 -5.84
CA ASN A 624 10.32 31.24 -6.19
C ASN A 624 11.84 31.39 -6.28
N ALA A 625 12.60 30.68 -5.44
CA ALA A 625 14.05 30.77 -5.39
C ALA A 625 14.68 29.38 -5.34
N THR A 626 15.81 29.19 -6.02
CA THR A 626 16.62 27.96 -5.93
C THR A 626 17.43 27.90 -4.64
N ASP A 627 17.81 29.06 -4.11
CA ASP A 627 18.45 29.21 -2.81
C ASP A 627 17.45 29.73 -1.77
N LYS A 628 17.22 28.91 -0.74
CA LYS A 628 16.31 29.22 0.37
C LYS A 628 16.79 30.42 1.18
N VAL A 629 18.10 30.57 1.40
CA VAL A 629 18.64 31.63 2.26
C VAL A 629 18.51 32.97 1.54
N ALA A 630 18.98 33.03 0.28
CA ALA A 630 18.85 34.23 -0.54
C ALA A 630 17.38 34.64 -0.73
N GLY A 631 16.47 33.68 -0.92
CA GLY A 631 15.05 33.96 -1.07
C GLY A 631 14.38 34.51 0.19
N VAL A 632 14.77 34.04 1.38
CA VAL A 632 14.29 34.57 2.66
C VAL A 632 14.80 36.00 2.87
N GLU A 633 16.09 36.26 2.63
CA GLU A 633 16.67 37.60 2.77
C GLU A 633 15.99 38.65 1.88
N VAL A 634 15.67 38.29 0.63
CA VAL A 634 14.99 39.20 -0.32
C VAL A 634 13.55 39.49 0.15
N LEU A 635 12.82 38.49 0.66
CA LEU A 635 11.48 38.69 1.22
C LEU A 635 11.52 39.55 2.50
N GLU A 636 12.52 39.36 3.38
CA GLU A 636 12.68 40.22 4.56
C GLU A 636 12.97 41.68 4.18
N LYS A 637 13.83 41.91 3.18
CA LYS A 637 14.08 43.26 2.64
C LYS A 637 12.83 43.88 2.02
N ALA A 638 12.02 43.10 1.32
CA ALA A 638 10.74 43.57 0.77
C ALA A 638 9.77 43.97 1.88
N ILE A 639 9.67 43.20 2.96
CA ILE A 639 8.82 43.53 4.13
C ILE A 639 9.27 44.85 4.78
N GLU A 640 10.58 45.04 4.99
CA GLU A 640 11.11 46.28 5.56
C GLU A 640 10.86 47.50 4.65
N ALA A 641 10.97 47.34 3.32
CA ALA A 641 10.65 48.39 2.37
C ALA A 641 9.16 48.79 2.40
N ILE A 642 8.26 47.81 2.46
CA ILE A 642 6.81 48.05 2.60
C ILE A 642 6.52 48.75 3.93
N LYS A 643 7.16 48.30 5.02
CA LYS A 643 7.00 48.88 6.35
C LYS A 643 7.44 50.35 6.41
N ALA A 644 8.59 50.69 5.80
CA ALA A 644 9.06 52.06 5.74
C ALA A 644 8.10 52.96 4.96
N ALA A 645 7.64 52.51 3.78
CA ALA A 645 6.74 53.26 2.92
C ALA A 645 5.35 53.48 3.55
N ILE A 646 4.79 52.46 4.21
CA ILE A 646 3.45 52.59 4.82
C ILE A 646 3.46 53.47 6.07
N HIS A 647 4.57 53.49 6.83
CA HIS A 647 4.72 54.36 8.00
C HIS A 647 4.86 55.84 7.63
N GLU A 648 5.51 56.18 6.51
CA GLU A 648 5.58 57.55 6.01
C GLU A 648 4.18 58.12 5.71
N ASP A 649 3.28 57.24 5.24
CA ASP A 649 1.88 57.54 4.96
C ASP A 649 0.93 57.33 6.16
N GLY A 650 1.47 57.17 7.38
CA GLY A 650 0.67 57.03 8.61
C GLY A 650 -0.15 55.74 8.71
N GLY A 651 0.23 54.68 7.99
CA GLY A 651 -0.27 53.33 8.17
C GLY A 651 0.67 52.43 8.97
N GLU A 652 0.27 51.17 9.14
CA GLU A 652 0.96 50.17 9.95
C GLU A 652 1.05 48.83 9.19
N LEU A 653 2.16 48.11 9.39
CA LEU A 653 2.40 46.77 8.85
C LEU A 653 2.65 45.78 9.99
N ASN A 654 1.87 44.70 10.03
CA ASN A 654 2.06 43.59 10.95
C ASN A 654 2.37 42.28 10.19
N VAL A 655 3.44 41.58 10.56
CA VAL A 655 3.85 40.32 9.92
C VAL A 655 3.17 39.15 10.64
N LYS A 656 2.21 38.50 9.99
CA LYS A 656 1.52 37.31 10.53
C LYS A 656 2.36 36.05 10.37
N MET A 657 3.05 35.92 9.24
CA MET A 657 3.94 34.81 8.96
C MET A 657 5.24 35.34 8.37
N LYS A 658 6.35 35.08 9.07
CA LYS A 658 7.69 35.38 8.54
C LYS A 658 7.99 34.53 7.30
N PRO A 659 8.88 34.98 6.40
CA PRO A 659 9.23 34.24 5.19
C PRO A 659 9.59 32.78 5.47
N LYS A 660 8.80 31.85 4.90
CA LYS A 660 8.99 30.41 5.05
C LYS A 660 8.76 29.70 3.72
N ALA A 661 9.42 28.57 3.52
CA ALA A 661 9.09 27.65 2.44
C ALA A 661 7.73 27.01 2.68
N VAL A 662 6.88 27.05 1.64
CA VAL A 662 5.50 26.55 1.68
C VAL A 662 5.29 25.47 0.62
N SER A 663 4.52 24.45 0.96
CA SER A 663 4.08 23.43 0.00
C SER A 663 2.83 23.89 -0.77
N GLU A 664 2.52 23.22 -1.88
CA GLU A 664 1.28 23.49 -2.64
C GLU A 664 0.01 23.24 -1.81
N SER A 665 0.04 22.28 -0.88
CA SER A 665 -1.08 22.00 0.03
C SER A 665 -1.29 23.14 1.04
N GLU A 666 -0.22 23.68 1.63
CA GLU A 666 -0.29 24.80 2.59
C GLU A 666 -0.78 26.10 1.91
N ASP A 667 -0.56 26.25 0.60
CA ASP A 667 -1.10 27.37 -0.18
C ASP A 667 -2.59 27.23 -0.50
N GLN A 668 -3.05 26.02 -0.80
CA GLN A 668 -4.48 25.73 -1.05
C GLN A 668 -5.31 25.88 0.23
N GLU A 669 -4.80 25.39 1.37
CA GLU A 669 -5.44 25.53 2.67
C GLU A 669 -5.58 27.00 3.09
N LEU A 670 -4.53 27.81 2.92
CA LEU A 670 -4.58 29.23 3.21
C LEU A 670 -5.61 29.95 2.33
N ALA A 671 -5.61 29.66 1.02
CA ALA A 671 -6.55 30.25 0.09
C ALA A 671 -8.02 29.91 0.46
N ALA A 672 -8.29 28.68 0.91
CA ALA A 672 -9.61 28.26 1.35
C ALA A 672 -10.03 28.94 2.67
N ILE A 673 -9.14 29.03 3.66
CA ILE A 673 -9.38 29.71 4.94
C ILE A 673 -9.70 31.19 4.72
N MET A 674 -8.94 31.85 3.86
CA MET A 674 -9.11 33.28 3.60
C MET A 674 -10.28 33.60 2.65
N ALA A 675 -10.64 32.69 1.74
CA ALA A 675 -11.86 32.82 0.93
C ALA A 675 -13.12 32.75 1.82
N LYS A 676 -13.12 31.87 2.82
CA LYS A 676 -14.18 31.79 3.83
C LYS A 676 -14.29 33.08 4.65
N ALA A 677 -13.16 33.63 5.10
CA ALA A 677 -13.13 34.91 5.82
C ALA A 677 -13.65 36.09 4.98
N ASN A 678 -13.44 36.07 3.66
CA ASN A 678 -13.95 37.09 2.75
C ASN A 678 -15.48 36.98 2.55
N GLN A 679 -16.03 35.75 2.51
CA GLN A 679 -17.48 35.52 2.47
C GLN A 679 -18.16 36.02 3.75
N GLU A 680 -17.58 35.72 4.92
CA GLU A 680 -18.12 36.17 6.22
C GLU A 680 -18.15 37.71 6.36
N ASN A 681 -17.24 38.42 5.66
CA ASN A 681 -17.22 39.89 5.64
C ASN A 681 -18.18 40.53 4.62
N GLN A 682 -18.74 39.78 3.66
CA GLN A 682 -19.65 40.32 2.64
C GLN A 682 -21.13 40.34 3.06
N GLU A 683 -21.53 39.59 4.10
CA GLU A 683 -22.96 39.34 4.41
C GLU A 683 -23.64 40.36 5.35
N ILE A 684 -22.98 41.45 5.76
CA ILE A 684 -23.61 42.46 6.64
C ILE A 684 -24.16 43.64 5.81
N SER A 685 -25.41 43.52 5.36
CA SER A 685 -26.21 44.63 4.82
C SER A 685 -27.08 45.22 5.95
N GLY A 686 -26.68 46.35 6.52
CA GLY A 686 -27.47 47.11 7.50
C GLY A 686 -27.97 48.44 6.92
N ASP A 687 -29.25 48.50 6.56
CA ASP A 687 -30.25 49.43 7.12
C ASP A 687 -31.52 49.51 6.27
N SER A 688 -32.67 49.31 6.90
CA SER A 688 -33.95 49.89 6.47
C SER A 688 -34.59 50.48 7.72
N ALA A 689 -34.34 51.77 7.93
CA ALA A 689 -35.07 52.59 8.87
C ALA A 689 -36.37 53.06 8.20
N GLU A 690 -37.49 52.41 8.55
CA GLU A 690 -38.81 53.01 8.46
C GLU A 690 -39.40 53.07 9.86
N ASP A 691 -39.07 54.14 10.58
CA ASP A 691 -39.83 54.58 11.76
C ASP A 691 -39.61 56.08 11.97
N SER A 692 -40.27 56.90 11.15
CA SER A 692 -40.67 58.28 11.50
C SER A 692 -41.55 58.92 10.42
N ALA A 693 -42.86 58.80 10.56
CA ALA A 693 -43.81 59.81 10.06
C ALA A 693 -44.93 59.95 11.10
N LEU A 694 -44.99 61.14 11.70
CA LEU A 694 -45.99 61.59 12.68
C LEU A 694 -47.33 61.91 12.02
N GLU A 695 -48.35 61.98 12.87
CA GLU A 695 -49.65 62.63 12.70
C GLU A 695 -49.65 63.82 11.72
N ASP A 696 -50.57 63.78 10.76
CA ASP A 696 -51.72 64.69 10.69
C ASP A 696 -52.98 63.90 10.29
#